data_AF-A0A930XII8-F1
#
_entry.id   AF-A0A930XII8-F1
#
_cell.length_a   1.000
_cell.length_b   1.000
_cell.length_c   1.000
_cell.angle_alpha   90.00
_cell.angle_beta   90.00
_cell.angle_gamma   90.00
#
_symmetry.space_group_name_H-M   'P 1'
#
loop_
_entity.id
_entity.type
_entity.pdbx_description
1 polymer ?
#
loop_
_entity_poly.entity_id
_entity_poly.type
_entity_poly.pdbx_seq_one_letter_code
_entity_poly.pdbx_strand_id
1 'polypeptide(L)'
;MQSPFPIEIHVHPQQGNDAGAGDAASPFKTVHRALQQATAGMTIRLARGTYSLDSGERFPIVIPPGLTLVGNLVGQGSGVVIVGSGDYSSLDFGSQQVTLVLQDEVQLRGVTVTNPMPRGTGIWIESTEPTIAGCTLLCCQREGVLVTGIANPVITNTLFQDNRASGLTLVRSAKGEIRQNLFRGNGLGLAIGDQAGPLVAGNQLLENRCGILLSGQARPVLRSNAMERNRDEGLLVLGQAQPDLGNLLEKGGNRWQQNGTFDLRNATEIPIVSVGNALSPARLNGLVELCPLRIPAVPAPPVLPSAPQKSSGSRSSQLPPDVQGHWAAEFVQAWQTRQPLDLEAGLFHPDAPVSEAAFSAWLSVLTRAAADTAVAPALASDRPLTRLRALQMLVEALHLPGGEPSGLQVYRDRVQIPSSAAATVAAATQCRLVVRPYPQWLAPLGLLSRAEAVAMLYQALVYQGQAAAVVSPYLVRPRFDQVAFADAASHWAAPLIHAAATYGVMAGNAEGHFQPDQPLSGRDYAAILGRTLQHNIADQVDLDQPVPRWVVLQTLAEALQLPPGDPDLLSRYTDAHTVPPSAATALAAATQRGLVVNYPQLNQLQPMRAATRGEIAAMVYQALAYLGQVPALDSPYRVDPTRSDQPLAADRPVIVVLDPGHGGADEGVVTQTTPSQSPSPERAAVPQETPLLPSTSMPLRLPPGVLPGFPTINQPAGRLPGAMNLTPDGTIDGAPETLRSLPSLQEKSITLSVAREVAGFLRKQGIEVVLTRPGDHEVDLTKRAEMAKTVAAAVLVSLHVNADWQKRRYINGIETYHYPGASESAKLAWAIHKSLTQLPDVQDRGVRTAHFYLLRSLAIPAVHLEIGFITGEADALSLANPAYHRYLARAITNGILRYVGQATR
;
A
#
# COMPACT_ATOMS: atom_id res chain seq x y z
N MET A 1 -35.97 7.75 27.15
CA MET A 1 -37.19 7.68 26.31
C MET A 1 -36.82 7.00 24.99
N GLN A 2 -37.77 6.32 24.34
CA GLN A 2 -37.75 5.68 22.99
C GLN A 2 -36.41 5.48 22.27
N SER A 3 -36.12 4.22 21.91
CA SER A 3 -35.08 3.84 20.95
C SER A 3 -35.49 4.22 19.51
N PRO A 4 -34.62 4.87 18.71
CA PRO A 4 -34.76 4.91 17.26
C PRO A 4 -34.10 3.66 16.65
N PHE A 5 -34.91 2.67 16.26
CA PHE A 5 -34.47 1.64 15.31
C PHE A 5 -34.32 2.28 13.91
N PRO A 6 -33.46 1.75 13.02
CA PRO A 6 -33.47 2.16 11.62
C PRO A 6 -34.85 1.87 11.02
N ILE A 7 -35.37 2.83 10.24
CA ILE A 7 -36.69 2.70 9.61
C ILE A 7 -36.60 1.65 8.50
N GLU A 8 -37.55 0.72 8.51
CA GLU A 8 -37.60 -0.41 7.57
C GLU A 8 -38.69 -0.19 6.51
N ILE A 9 -38.35 -0.50 5.25
CA ILE A 9 -39.28 -0.50 4.11
C ILE A 9 -39.38 -1.93 3.57
N HIS A 10 -40.58 -2.45 3.36
CA HIS A 10 -40.84 -3.80 2.87
C HIS A 10 -41.24 -3.79 1.40
N VAL A 11 -40.75 -4.76 0.63
CA VAL A 11 -41.03 -4.89 -0.81
C VAL A 11 -41.36 -6.33 -1.18
N HIS A 12 -42.49 -6.57 -1.86
CA HIS A 12 -42.93 -7.89 -2.30
C HIS A 12 -43.44 -7.85 -3.77
N PRO A 13 -42.77 -8.52 -4.73
CA PRO A 13 -43.00 -8.27 -6.16
C PRO A 13 -44.31 -8.84 -6.71
N GLN A 14 -45.00 -9.68 -5.93
CA GLN A 14 -46.26 -10.33 -6.30
C GLN A 14 -47.46 -9.78 -5.51
N GLN A 15 -47.29 -9.49 -4.21
CA GLN A 15 -48.37 -9.08 -3.32
C GLN A 15 -48.33 -7.60 -2.92
N GLY A 16 -47.22 -6.90 -3.17
CA GLY A 16 -47.05 -5.50 -2.83
C GLY A 16 -47.71 -4.54 -3.81
N ASN A 17 -47.84 -3.28 -3.39
CA ASN A 17 -48.48 -2.21 -4.14
C ASN A 17 -47.65 -0.91 -4.05
N ASP A 18 -47.25 -0.34 -5.18
CA ASP A 18 -46.44 0.89 -5.21
C ASP A 18 -47.22 2.18 -4.85
N ALA A 19 -48.55 2.08 -4.77
CA ALA A 19 -49.43 3.08 -4.15
C ALA A 19 -49.71 2.81 -2.66
N GLY A 20 -49.10 1.77 -2.07
CA GLY A 20 -49.18 1.44 -0.64
C GLY A 20 -48.29 2.31 0.24
N ALA A 21 -48.07 1.88 1.48
CA ALA A 21 -47.33 2.63 2.49
C ALA A 21 -45.86 2.18 2.66
N GLY A 22 -45.50 0.99 2.18
CA GLY A 22 -44.16 0.43 2.30
C GLY A 22 -43.87 -0.30 3.62
N ASP A 23 -44.85 -0.42 4.51
CA ASP A 23 -44.73 -1.16 5.77
C ASP A 23 -44.91 -2.68 5.60
N ALA A 24 -44.77 -3.44 6.68
CA ALA A 24 -44.85 -4.90 6.67
C ALA A 24 -46.24 -5.48 6.30
N ALA A 25 -47.32 -4.70 6.42
CA ALA A 25 -48.69 -5.09 6.05
C ALA A 25 -49.11 -4.52 4.67
N SER A 26 -48.51 -3.40 4.24
CA SER A 26 -48.74 -2.74 2.96
C SER A 26 -47.43 -2.51 2.18
N PRO A 27 -46.68 -3.59 1.84
CA PRO A 27 -45.36 -3.47 1.23
C PRO A 27 -45.43 -2.89 -0.19
N PHE A 28 -44.37 -2.23 -0.63
CA PHE A 28 -44.24 -1.82 -2.03
C PHE A 28 -44.12 -3.03 -2.96
N LYS A 29 -44.47 -2.86 -4.23
CA LYS A 29 -44.26 -3.90 -5.24
C LYS A 29 -42.81 -3.89 -5.74
N THR A 30 -42.23 -2.72 -5.96
CA THR A 30 -40.93 -2.57 -6.61
C THR A 30 -39.85 -1.96 -5.69
N VAL A 31 -38.61 -2.42 -5.89
CA VAL A 31 -37.41 -1.82 -5.30
C VAL A 31 -37.24 -0.40 -5.83
N HIS A 32 -37.54 -0.17 -7.11
CA HIS A 32 -37.59 1.18 -7.69
C HIS A 32 -38.49 2.14 -6.89
N ARG A 33 -39.68 1.71 -6.44
CA ARG A 33 -40.55 2.54 -5.60
C ARG A 33 -40.01 2.74 -4.19
N ALA A 34 -39.47 1.70 -3.57
CA ALA A 34 -38.87 1.79 -2.23
C ALA A 34 -37.71 2.81 -2.18
N LEU A 35 -36.85 2.82 -3.20
CA LEU A 35 -35.73 3.74 -3.33
C LEU A 35 -36.15 5.22 -3.50
N GLN A 36 -37.39 5.51 -3.89
CA GLN A 36 -37.92 6.88 -3.93
C GLN A 36 -38.31 7.43 -2.55
N GLN A 37 -38.39 6.57 -1.52
CA GLN A 37 -38.77 6.96 -0.15
C GLN A 37 -37.66 6.66 0.88
N ALA A 38 -36.66 5.86 0.51
CA ALA A 38 -35.55 5.51 1.37
C ALA A 38 -34.55 6.66 1.55
N THR A 39 -34.08 6.86 2.78
CA THR A 39 -32.96 7.77 3.11
C THR A 39 -31.81 6.99 3.73
N ALA A 40 -30.58 7.52 3.67
CA ALA A 40 -29.39 6.89 4.25
C ALA A 40 -29.65 6.40 5.70
N GLY A 41 -29.16 5.19 6.01
CA GLY A 41 -29.42 4.48 7.27
C GLY A 41 -30.70 3.61 7.29
N MET A 42 -31.61 3.74 6.31
CA MET A 42 -32.79 2.87 6.20
C MET A 42 -32.44 1.46 5.70
N THR A 43 -33.30 0.50 6.05
CA THR A 43 -33.21 -0.89 5.56
C THR A 43 -34.40 -1.24 4.66
N ILE A 44 -34.13 -1.62 3.42
CA ILE A 44 -35.13 -2.15 2.49
C ILE A 44 -35.11 -3.68 2.58
N ARG A 45 -36.22 -4.28 3.00
CA ARG A 45 -36.41 -5.74 3.12
C ARG A 45 -37.13 -6.31 1.91
N LEU A 46 -36.49 -7.26 1.24
CA LEU A 46 -37.03 -7.99 0.10
C LEU A 46 -37.67 -9.30 0.54
N ALA A 47 -38.97 -9.44 0.24
CA ALA A 47 -39.68 -10.71 0.36
C ALA A 47 -39.19 -11.72 -0.71
N ARG A 48 -39.63 -12.98 -0.58
CA ARG A 48 -39.37 -13.98 -1.62
C ARG A 48 -40.13 -13.66 -2.91
N GLY A 49 -39.48 -13.84 -4.03
CA GLY A 49 -40.02 -13.56 -5.36
C GLY A 49 -38.94 -13.26 -6.39
N THR A 50 -39.38 -12.84 -7.57
CA THR A 50 -38.53 -12.37 -8.67
C THR A 50 -38.87 -10.91 -8.94
N TYR A 51 -37.84 -10.06 -8.91
CA TYR A 51 -37.87 -8.63 -9.16
C TYR A 51 -37.32 -8.41 -10.57
N SER A 52 -38.19 -8.05 -11.52
CA SER A 52 -37.90 -7.94 -12.94
C SER A 52 -38.74 -6.83 -13.60
N LEU A 53 -38.55 -6.62 -14.91
CA LEU A 53 -39.43 -5.75 -15.70
C LEU A 53 -40.91 -6.17 -15.57
N ASP A 54 -41.20 -7.47 -15.46
CA ASP A 54 -42.56 -8.01 -15.32
C ASP A 54 -43.18 -7.74 -13.94
N SER A 55 -42.36 -7.64 -12.88
CA SER A 55 -42.85 -7.18 -11.57
C SER A 55 -43.03 -5.65 -11.54
N GLY A 56 -42.40 -4.92 -12.46
CA GLY A 56 -42.50 -3.47 -12.62
C GLY A 56 -41.19 -2.70 -12.32
N GLU A 57 -40.07 -3.39 -12.11
CA GLU A 57 -38.78 -2.75 -11.83
C GLU A 57 -38.29 -1.89 -13.01
N ARG A 58 -37.38 -0.95 -12.69
CA ARG A 58 -36.68 -0.13 -13.68
C ARG A 58 -35.18 -0.30 -13.50
N PHE A 59 -34.51 -0.73 -14.55
CA PHE A 59 -33.07 -0.99 -14.56
C PHE A 59 -32.30 0.10 -15.34
N PRO A 60 -31.03 0.38 -14.99
CA PRO A 60 -30.29 -0.18 -13.87
C PRO A 60 -30.83 0.31 -12.52
N ILE A 61 -30.91 -0.58 -11.52
CA ILE A 61 -31.32 -0.18 -10.17
C ILE A 61 -30.11 0.43 -9.46
N VAL A 62 -30.04 1.75 -9.45
CA VAL A 62 -29.03 2.52 -8.70
C VAL A 62 -29.49 2.62 -7.25
N ILE A 63 -28.65 2.17 -6.30
CA ILE A 63 -28.94 2.23 -4.86
C ILE A 63 -28.18 3.44 -4.27
N PRO A 64 -28.88 4.47 -3.74
CA PRO A 64 -28.26 5.64 -3.10
C PRO A 64 -27.42 5.31 -1.85
N PRO A 65 -26.54 6.23 -1.41
CA PRO A 65 -25.58 5.98 -0.34
C PRO A 65 -26.20 5.61 1.02
N GLY A 66 -25.47 4.82 1.80
CA GLY A 66 -25.80 4.45 3.18
C GLY A 66 -27.05 3.57 3.35
N LEU A 67 -27.60 3.02 2.26
CA LEU A 67 -28.77 2.14 2.31
C LEU A 67 -28.39 0.67 2.49
N THR A 68 -29.21 -0.06 3.24
CA THR A 68 -29.09 -1.52 3.39
C THR A 68 -30.23 -2.23 2.64
N LEU A 69 -29.91 -3.06 1.66
CA LEU A 69 -30.87 -3.88 0.91
C LEU A 69 -30.72 -5.35 1.33
N VAL A 70 -31.74 -5.92 1.98
CA VAL A 70 -31.67 -7.22 2.65
C VAL A 70 -32.74 -8.18 2.16
N GLY A 71 -32.32 -9.35 1.64
CA GLY A 71 -33.18 -10.49 1.35
C GLY A 71 -32.93 -11.69 2.27
N ASN A 72 -32.88 -12.88 1.69
CA ASN A 72 -32.63 -14.15 2.40
C ASN A 72 -31.14 -14.34 2.74
N LEU A 73 -30.69 -13.79 3.87
CA LEU A 73 -29.32 -13.95 4.38
C LEU A 73 -28.88 -15.42 4.54
N VAL A 74 -29.76 -16.25 5.14
CA VAL A 74 -29.42 -17.64 5.51
C VAL A 74 -29.26 -18.53 4.27
N GLY A 75 -30.05 -18.30 3.23
CA GLY A 75 -29.99 -19.02 1.97
C GLY A 75 -29.15 -18.36 0.88
N GLN A 76 -28.23 -17.45 1.21
CA GLN A 76 -27.38 -16.69 0.26
C GLN A 76 -28.16 -16.01 -0.89
N GLY A 77 -29.37 -15.54 -0.63
CA GLY A 77 -30.27 -14.96 -1.64
C GLY A 77 -31.23 -15.93 -2.33
N SER A 78 -31.22 -17.21 -1.97
CA SER A 78 -32.16 -18.21 -2.49
C SER A 78 -33.62 -17.77 -2.30
N GLY A 79 -34.38 -17.74 -3.40
CA GLY A 79 -35.77 -17.28 -3.45
C GLY A 79 -35.98 -15.76 -3.46
N VAL A 80 -34.91 -14.94 -3.50
CA VAL A 80 -34.97 -13.48 -3.66
C VAL A 80 -34.12 -13.11 -4.87
N VAL A 81 -34.74 -13.05 -6.06
CA VAL A 81 -34.02 -12.94 -7.34
C VAL A 81 -34.27 -11.58 -7.98
N ILE A 82 -33.22 -10.83 -8.27
CA ILE A 82 -33.26 -9.60 -9.08
C ILE A 82 -32.73 -9.93 -10.47
N VAL A 83 -33.56 -9.81 -11.50
CA VAL A 83 -33.21 -10.18 -12.88
C VAL A 83 -33.64 -9.10 -13.87
N GLY A 84 -32.68 -8.57 -14.61
CA GLY A 84 -32.91 -7.46 -15.53
C GLY A 84 -31.61 -6.76 -15.93
N SER A 85 -31.75 -5.70 -16.72
CA SER A 85 -30.63 -4.94 -17.25
C SER A 85 -31.10 -3.58 -17.77
N GLY A 86 -30.27 -2.55 -17.65
CA GLY A 86 -30.45 -1.27 -18.32
C GLY A 86 -29.11 -0.58 -18.55
N ASP A 87 -29.09 0.42 -19.42
CA ASP A 87 -27.86 1.09 -19.82
C ASP A 87 -27.38 2.05 -18.70
N TYR A 88 -26.15 1.84 -18.23
CA TYR A 88 -25.42 2.70 -17.31
C TYR A 88 -24.19 3.29 -18.01
N SER A 89 -23.85 4.55 -17.77
CA SER A 89 -22.69 5.21 -18.39
C SER A 89 -21.75 5.78 -17.33
N SER A 90 -20.60 5.13 -17.18
CA SER A 90 -19.46 5.61 -16.39
C SER A 90 -18.66 6.65 -17.16
N LEU A 91 -18.10 7.63 -16.45
CA LEU A 91 -17.19 8.64 -17.02
C LEU A 91 -15.80 8.05 -17.34
N ASP A 92 -15.29 7.13 -16.50
CA ASP A 92 -13.94 6.56 -16.60
C ASP A 92 -13.87 5.19 -17.31
N PHE A 93 -15.05 4.61 -17.61
CA PHE A 93 -15.20 3.26 -18.15
C PHE A 93 -16.28 3.12 -19.25
N GLY A 94 -17.05 4.18 -19.54
CA GLY A 94 -18.03 4.23 -20.63
C GLY A 94 -19.36 3.49 -20.36
N SER A 95 -20.15 3.30 -21.42
CA SER A 95 -21.50 2.74 -21.36
C SER A 95 -21.54 1.21 -21.35
N GLN A 96 -22.28 0.62 -20.43
CA GLN A 96 -22.51 -0.83 -20.32
C GLN A 96 -23.92 -1.15 -19.81
N GLN A 97 -24.32 -2.41 -19.95
CA GLN A 97 -25.62 -2.90 -19.49
C GLN A 97 -25.51 -3.55 -18.12
N VAL A 98 -26.28 -3.06 -17.14
CA VAL A 98 -26.08 -3.33 -15.71
C VAL A 98 -27.42 -3.64 -15.03
N THR A 99 -27.43 -4.58 -14.07
CA THR A 99 -28.62 -4.84 -13.22
C THR A 99 -28.65 -3.91 -12.01
N LEU A 100 -27.58 -3.88 -11.19
CA LEU A 100 -27.47 -3.03 -10.00
C LEU A 100 -26.25 -2.10 -10.04
N VAL A 101 -26.38 -0.87 -9.51
CA VAL A 101 -25.25 0.04 -9.26
C VAL A 101 -25.20 0.38 -7.77
N LEU A 102 -24.06 0.18 -7.11
CA LEU A 102 -23.90 0.40 -5.67
C LEU A 102 -23.09 1.66 -5.37
N GLN A 103 -23.71 2.62 -4.69
CA GLN A 103 -23.06 3.86 -4.25
C GLN A 103 -22.42 3.70 -2.86
N ASP A 104 -21.97 4.80 -2.24
CA ASP A 104 -21.17 4.78 -1.00
C ASP A 104 -21.88 4.11 0.18
N GLU A 105 -21.12 3.36 0.99
CA GLU A 105 -21.61 2.65 2.20
C GLU A 105 -22.80 1.68 1.98
N VAL A 106 -23.22 1.42 0.74
CA VAL A 106 -24.36 0.55 0.43
C VAL A 106 -24.11 -0.89 0.86
N GLN A 107 -25.08 -1.48 1.56
CA GLN A 107 -24.99 -2.85 2.05
C GLN A 107 -25.99 -3.74 1.31
N LEU A 108 -25.52 -4.49 0.32
CA LEU A 108 -26.30 -5.48 -0.41
C LEU A 108 -26.14 -6.85 0.25
N ARG A 109 -27.22 -7.43 0.78
CA ARG A 109 -27.14 -8.66 1.57
C ARG A 109 -28.26 -9.66 1.26
N GLY A 110 -27.94 -10.94 1.09
CA GLY A 110 -28.97 -11.97 0.96
C GLY A 110 -29.82 -11.87 -0.31
N VAL A 111 -29.24 -11.51 -1.46
CA VAL A 111 -29.98 -11.44 -2.74
C VAL A 111 -29.29 -12.26 -3.83
N THR A 112 -30.10 -12.80 -4.76
CA THR A 112 -29.62 -13.36 -6.04
C THR A 112 -29.71 -12.28 -7.12
N VAL A 113 -28.69 -12.14 -7.97
CA VAL A 113 -28.68 -11.18 -9.09
C VAL A 113 -28.26 -11.89 -10.38
N THR A 114 -28.96 -11.60 -11.48
CA THR A 114 -28.71 -12.15 -12.81
C THR A 114 -28.91 -11.10 -13.90
N ASN A 115 -27.91 -10.92 -14.77
CA ASN A 115 -28.06 -10.15 -16.01
C ASN A 115 -28.13 -11.07 -17.24
N PRO A 116 -29.32 -11.30 -17.83
CA PRO A 116 -29.49 -12.19 -18.98
C PRO A 116 -29.10 -11.55 -20.32
N MET A 117 -28.85 -10.23 -20.39
CA MET A 117 -28.57 -9.55 -21.65
C MET A 117 -27.15 -9.83 -22.16
N PRO A 118 -26.92 -10.02 -23.47
CA PRO A 118 -25.56 -10.19 -24.00
C PRO A 118 -24.64 -9.02 -23.64
N ARG A 119 -23.46 -9.31 -23.07
CA ARG A 119 -22.54 -8.32 -22.46
C ARG A 119 -23.09 -7.57 -21.24
N GLY A 120 -24.18 -8.04 -20.64
CA GLY A 120 -24.75 -7.52 -19.41
C GLY A 120 -23.98 -7.96 -18.16
N THR A 121 -23.61 -7.01 -17.33
CA THR A 121 -22.94 -7.14 -16.03
C THR A 121 -23.98 -7.16 -14.91
N GLY A 122 -23.79 -7.98 -13.88
CA GLY A 122 -24.71 -8.04 -12.73
C GLY A 122 -24.68 -6.77 -11.89
N ILE A 123 -23.55 -6.49 -11.24
CA ILE A 123 -23.39 -5.35 -10.33
C ILE A 123 -22.21 -4.46 -10.74
N TRP A 124 -22.38 -3.14 -10.65
CA TRP A 124 -21.36 -2.12 -10.89
C TRP A 124 -20.94 -1.37 -9.62
N ILE A 125 -19.63 -1.13 -9.47
CA ILE A 125 -19.00 -0.41 -8.36
C ILE A 125 -17.80 0.41 -8.89
N GLU A 126 -17.69 1.71 -8.53
CA GLU A 126 -16.78 2.65 -9.24
C GLU A 126 -15.96 3.60 -8.35
N SER A 127 -16.46 4.05 -7.20
CA SER A 127 -15.75 5.04 -6.37
C SER A 127 -15.91 4.81 -4.86
N THR A 128 -16.43 3.65 -4.47
CA THR A 128 -17.25 3.51 -3.26
C THR A 128 -16.80 2.36 -2.34
N GLU A 129 -17.24 2.35 -1.08
CA GLU A 129 -16.99 1.27 -0.09
C GLU A 129 -18.24 0.40 0.25
N PRO A 130 -18.94 -0.21 -0.73
CA PRO A 130 -20.12 -1.01 -0.45
C PRO A 130 -19.76 -2.40 0.11
N THR A 131 -20.68 -2.97 0.88
CA THR A 131 -20.61 -4.35 1.35
C THR A 131 -21.55 -5.25 0.56
N ILE A 132 -21.02 -6.30 -0.07
CA ILE A 132 -21.80 -7.41 -0.63
C ILE A 132 -21.61 -8.62 0.29
N ALA A 133 -22.66 -9.09 0.96
CA ALA A 133 -22.56 -10.17 1.95
C ALA A 133 -23.66 -11.23 1.83
N GLY A 134 -23.27 -12.49 1.61
CA GLY A 134 -24.23 -13.59 1.52
C GLY A 134 -25.15 -13.48 0.30
N CYS A 135 -24.63 -13.07 -0.85
CA CYS A 135 -25.40 -12.94 -2.09
C CYS A 135 -25.08 -14.08 -3.07
N THR A 136 -25.84 -14.19 -4.16
CA THR A 136 -25.55 -15.08 -5.29
C THR A 136 -25.57 -14.29 -6.59
N LEU A 137 -24.48 -14.34 -7.35
CA LEU A 137 -24.35 -13.78 -8.70
C LEU A 137 -24.37 -14.95 -9.68
N LEU A 138 -25.49 -15.18 -10.36
CA LEU A 138 -25.64 -16.34 -11.25
C LEU A 138 -26.00 -15.96 -12.69
N CYS A 139 -25.43 -16.70 -13.64
CA CYS A 139 -25.75 -16.69 -15.07
C CYS A 139 -25.66 -15.31 -15.77
N CYS A 140 -24.87 -14.36 -15.24
CA CYS A 140 -24.64 -13.09 -15.93
C CYS A 140 -23.86 -13.34 -17.23
N GLN A 141 -24.30 -12.77 -18.35
CA GLN A 141 -23.66 -13.00 -19.65
C GLN A 141 -22.31 -12.28 -19.82
N ARG A 142 -21.89 -11.51 -18.81
CA ARG A 142 -20.58 -10.86 -18.73
C ARG A 142 -19.94 -11.11 -17.36
N GLU A 143 -19.64 -10.07 -16.58
CA GLU A 143 -19.19 -10.19 -15.19
C GLU A 143 -20.38 -10.30 -14.21
N GLY A 144 -20.26 -11.07 -13.13
CA GLY A 144 -21.22 -11.04 -12.02
C GLY A 144 -21.15 -9.73 -11.23
N VAL A 145 -19.94 -9.27 -10.92
CA VAL A 145 -19.63 -7.95 -10.36
C VAL A 145 -18.45 -7.34 -11.12
N LEU A 146 -18.53 -6.05 -11.45
CA LEU A 146 -17.42 -5.25 -11.95
C LEU A 146 -17.10 -4.13 -10.95
N VAL A 147 -15.83 -4.05 -10.54
CA VAL A 147 -15.26 -3.01 -9.67
C VAL A 147 -14.23 -2.23 -10.47
N THR A 148 -14.36 -0.91 -10.50
CA THR A 148 -13.51 -0.01 -11.28
C THR A 148 -13.19 1.28 -10.50
N GLY A 149 -12.58 2.27 -11.16
CA GLY A 149 -12.17 3.54 -10.60
C GLY A 149 -11.24 3.41 -9.40
N ILE A 150 -11.71 3.81 -8.23
CA ILE A 150 -10.97 3.80 -6.95
C ILE A 150 -11.69 3.01 -5.83
N ALA A 151 -12.74 2.27 -6.17
CA ALA A 151 -13.60 1.60 -5.19
C ALA A 151 -12.87 0.61 -4.28
N ASN A 152 -13.35 0.45 -3.05
CA ASN A 152 -12.80 -0.41 -2.01
C ASN A 152 -13.90 -1.31 -1.37
N PRO A 153 -14.59 -2.15 -2.15
CA PRO A 153 -15.72 -2.93 -1.65
C PRO A 153 -15.31 -4.08 -0.73
N VAL A 154 -16.20 -4.46 0.19
CA VAL A 154 -16.08 -5.69 0.99
C VAL A 154 -17.05 -6.73 0.43
N ILE A 155 -16.52 -7.80 -0.19
CA ILE A 155 -17.32 -8.87 -0.79
C ILE A 155 -17.07 -10.16 -0.02
N THR A 156 -18.10 -10.69 0.65
CA THR A 156 -17.94 -11.83 1.55
C THR A 156 -19.07 -12.85 1.52
N ASN A 157 -18.73 -14.12 1.75
CA ASN A 157 -19.65 -15.28 1.81
C ASN A 157 -20.62 -15.33 0.61
N THR A 158 -20.18 -14.86 -0.55
CA THR A 158 -21.00 -14.68 -1.75
C THR A 158 -20.66 -15.76 -2.79
N LEU A 159 -21.68 -16.28 -3.45
CA LEU A 159 -21.58 -17.27 -4.52
C LEU A 159 -21.54 -16.58 -5.88
N PHE A 160 -20.57 -16.90 -6.72
CA PHE A 160 -20.46 -16.47 -8.10
C PHE A 160 -20.51 -17.71 -9.00
N GLN A 161 -21.62 -17.92 -9.70
CA GLN A 161 -21.85 -19.16 -10.46
C GLN A 161 -22.17 -18.91 -11.94
N ASP A 162 -21.52 -19.67 -12.82
CA ASP A 162 -21.85 -19.77 -14.26
C ASP A 162 -21.89 -18.42 -15.02
N ASN A 163 -21.19 -17.40 -14.53
CA ASN A 163 -21.08 -16.10 -15.20
C ASN A 163 -20.10 -16.18 -16.37
N ARG A 164 -20.51 -15.69 -17.54
CA ARG A 164 -19.92 -16.09 -18.82
C ARG A 164 -18.54 -15.46 -19.10
N ALA A 165 -18.26 -14.25 -18.63
CA ALA A 165 -16.94 -13.63 -18.74
C ALA A 165 -16.13 -13.81 -17.45
N SER A 166 -16.66 -13.36 -16.31
CA SER A 166 -16.05 -13.55 -14.99
C SER A 166 -17.09 -13.63 -13.86
N GLY A 167 -16.73 -14.24 -12.73
CA GLY A 167 -17.50 -14.06 -11.49
C GLY A 167 -17.37 -12.61 -10.99
N LEU A 168 -16.13 -12.19 -10.72
CA LEU A 168 -15.78 -10.83 -10.28
C LEU A 168 -14.61 -10.28 -11.10
N THR A 169 -14.67 -9.01 -11.47
CA THR A 169 -13.56 -8.27 -12.10
C THR A 169 -13.22 -7.02 -11.30
N LEU A 170 -11.93 -6.77 -11.07
CA LEU A 170 -11.40 -5.52 -10.49
C LEU A 170 -10.37 -4.89 -11.45
N VAL A 171 -10.54 -3.61 -11.77
CA VAL A 171 -9.71 -2.86 -12.75
C VAL A 171 -9.51 -1.41 -12.28
N ARG A 172 -8.84 -0.58 -13.08
CA ARG A 172 -8.32 0.74 -12.67
C ARG A 172 -7.49 0.63 -11.38
N SER A 173 -7.74 1.46 -10.38
CA SER A 173 -7.04 1.47 -9.09
C SER A 173 -7.88 0.83 -7.98
N ALA A 174 -8.80 -0.08 -8.34
CA ALA A 174 -9.70 -0.73 -7.40
C ALA A 174 -8.95 -1.52 -6.31
N LYS A 175 -9.44 -1.38 -5.08
CA LYS A 175 -9.02 -2.11 -3.88
C LYS A 175 -10.15 -3.06 -3.46
N GLY A 176 -10.26 -3.37 -2.17
CA GLY A 176 -11.34 -4.16 -1.60
C GLY A 176 -10.87 -5.42 -0.87
N GLU A 177 -11.75 -5.92 -0.01
CA GLU A 177 -11.57 -7.19 0.72
C GLU A 177 -12.50 -8.26 0.13
N ILE A 178 -11.92 -9.19 -0.63
CA ILE A 178 -12.64 -10.31 -1.26
C ILE A 178 -12.40 -11.55 -0.40
N ARG A 179 -13.37 -11.94 0.46
CA ARG A 179 -13.17 -12.99 1.48
C ARG A 179 -14.24 -14.07 1.53
N GLN A 180 -13.82 -15.34 1.63
CA GLN A 180 -14.70 -16.49 1.88
C GLN A 180 -15.81 -16.68 0.80
N ASN A 181 -15.57 -16.20 -0.42
CA ASN A 181 -16.50 -16.36 -1.54
C ASN A 181 -16.26 -17.67 -2.29
N LEU A 182 -17.28 -18.16 -2.98
CA LEU A 182 -17.21 -19.35 -3.84
C LEU A 182 -17.43 -18.93 -5.30
N PHE A 183 -16.42 -19.15 -6.13
CA PHE A 183 -16.45 -18.92 -7.58
C PHE A 183 -16.52 -20.26 -8.29
N ARG A 184 -17.65 -20.59 -8.94
CA ARG A 184 -17.86 -21.88 -9.61
C ARG A 184 -18.33 -21.75 -11.06
N GLY A 185 -17.74 -22.52 -11.97
CA GLY A 185 -18.19 -22.66 -13.37
C GLY A 185 -17.94 -21.46 -14.30
N ASN A 186 -17.51 -20.30 -13.76
CA ASN A 186 -17.39 -19.04 -14.49
C ASN A 186 -16.34 -19.07 -15.63
N GLY A 187 -16.42 -18.11 -16.55
CA GLY A 187 -15.43 -17.88 -17.60
C GLY A 187 -14.04 -17.45 -17.07
N LEU A 188 -14.01 -16.77 -15.94
CA LEU A 188 -12.86 -16.50 -15.06
C LEU A 188 -13.45 -16.49 -13.64
N GLY A 189 -12.83 -17.08 -12.64
CA GLY A 189 -13.31 -16.94 -11.26
C GLY A 189 -13.19 -15.48 -10.82
N LEU A 190 -11.95 -14.99 -10.82
CA LEU A 190 -11.59 -13.61 -10.55
C LEU A 190 -10.69 -13.04 -11.66
N ALA A 191 -10.94 -11.81 -12.09
CA ALA A 191 -10.05 -11.07 -12.99
C ALA A 191 -9.57 -9.79 -12.29
N ILE A 192 -8.26 -9.52 -12.34
CA ILE A 192 -7.65 -8.33 -11.74
C ILE A 192 -6.73 -7.68 -12.78
N GLY A 193 -6.91 -6.38 -13.03
CA GLY A 193 -6.21 -5.64 -14.08
C GLY A 193 -5.79 -4.22 -13.69
N ASP A 194 -5.20 -3.51 -14.66
CA ASP A 194 -4.68 -2.15 -14.52
C ASP A 194 -3.74 -1.99 -13.30
N GLN A 195 -4.16 -1.31 -12.24
CA GLN A 195 -3.41 -1.04 -11.00
C GLN A 195 -4.08 -1.68 -9.78
N ALA A 196 -5.07 -2.56 -9.98
CA ALA A 196 -5.90 -3.06 -8.89
C ALA A 196 -5.10 -3.93 -7.90
N GLY A 197 -5.30 -3.68 -6.61
CA GLY A 197 -4.57 -4.32 -5.51
C GLY A 197 -5.48 -4.78 -4.35
N PRO A 198 -6.50 -5.62 -4.60
CA PRO A 198 -7.37 -6.13 -3.56
C PRO A 198 -6.69 -7.19 -2.68
N LEU A 199 -7.20 -7.35 -1.45
CA LEU A 199 -6.90 -8.50 -0.59
C LEU A 199 -7.89 -9.63 -0.89
N VAL A 200 -7.39 -10.73 -1.44
CA VAL A 200 -8.17 -11.91 -1.81
C VAL A 200 -7.83 -13.02 -0.82
N ALA A 201 -8.71 -13.27 0.16
CA ALA A 201 -8.41 -14.13 1.29
C ALA A 201 -9.46 -15.23 1.57
N GLY A 202 -9.04 -16.50 1.54
CA GLY A 202 -9.87 -17.64 1.95
C GLY A 202 -11.02 -17.99 0.99
N ASN A 203 -10.93 -17.59 -0.28
CA ASN A 203 -11.94 -17.88 -1.30
C ASN A 203 -11.72 -19.26 -1.92
N GLN A 204 -12.79 -19.83 -2.48
CA GLN A 204 -12.77 -21.09 -3.23
C GLN A 204 -13.06 -20.82 -4.70
N LEU A 205 -12.20 -21.25 -5.60
CA LEU A 205 -12.30 -21.04 -7.05
C LEU A 205 -12.27 -22.40 -7.74
N LEU A 206 -13.46 -22.95 -8.00
CA LEU A 206 -13.67 -24.34 -8.40
C LEU A 206 -14.26 -24.44 -9.81
N GLU A 207 -13.76 -25.32 -10.67
CA GLU A 207 -14.41 -25.70 -11.95
C GLU A 207 -14.64 -24.53 -12.96
N ASN A 208 -14.08 -23.34 -12.70
CA ASN A 208 -14.07 -22.23 -13.65
C ASN A 208 -13.19 -22.59 -14.86
N ARG A 209 -13.19 -21.77 -15.92
CA ARG A 209 -12.21 -21.93 -16.99
C ARG A 209 -10.80 -21.62 -16.48
N CYS A 210 -10.57 -20.41 -15.97
CA CYS A 210 -9.37 -20.05 -15.21
C CYS A 210 -9.79 -19.59 -13.80
N GLY A 211 -9.01 -19.92 -12.77
CA GLY A 211 -9.29 -19.53 -11.39
C GLY A 211 -9.14 -18.02 -11.18
N ILE A 212 -7.91 -17.52 -11.18
CA ILE A 212 -7.59 -16.09 -11.15
C ILE A 212 -6.77 -15.69 -12.39
N LEU A 213 -7.17 -14.61 -13.07
CA LEU A 213 -6.40 -13.95 -14.12
C LEU A 213 -5.87 -12.60 -13.60
N LEU A 214 -4.57 -12.36 -13.73
CA LEU A 214 -3.92 -11.08 -13.43
C LEU A 214 -3.36 -10.44 -14.69
N SER A 215 -3.46 -9.12 -14.80
CA SER A 215 -3.04 -8.33 -15.97
C SER A 215 -2.66 -6.90 -15.58
N GLY A 216 -2.10 -6.13 -16.53
CA GLY A 216 -1.61 -4.77 -16.25
C GLY A 216 -0.41 -4.78 -15.29
N GLN A 217 -0.43 -3.90 -14.29
CA GLN A 217 0.49 -3.84 -13.15
C GLN A 217 -0.22 -4.27 -11.84
N ALA A 218 -1.25 -5.12 -11.91
CA ALA A 218 -2.05 -5.52 -10.74
C ALA A 218 -1.19 -6.11 -9.60
N ARG A 219 -1.47 -5.69 -8.35
CA ARG A 219 -0.72 -6.10 -7.14
C ARG A 219 -1.64 -6.68 -6.04
N PRO A 220 -2.39 -7.76 -6.31
CA PRO A 220 -3.28 -8.36 -5.32
C PRO A 220 -2.50 -9.12 -4.25
N VAL A 221 -3.05 -9.16 -3.03
CA VAL A 221 -2.53 -9.98 -1.94
C VAL A 221 -3.36 -11.25 -1.85
N LEU A 222 -2.76 -12.41 -2.16
CA LEU A 222 -3.46 -13.69 -2.17
C LEU A 222 -3.13 -14.49 -0.89
N ARG A 223 -4.15 -14.78 -0.07
CA ARG A 223 -4.00 -15.56 1.18
C ARG A 223 -5.01 -16.70 1.30
N SER A 224 -4.54 -17.92 1.59
CA SER A 224 -5.37 -19.08 1.94
C SER A 224 -6.50 -19.44 0.95
N ASN A 225 -6.40 -19.05 -0.32
CA ASN A 225 -7.40 -19.38 -1.33
C ASN A 225 -7.20 -20.81 -1.85
N ALA A 226 -8.29 -21.52 -2.13
CA ALA A 226 -8.27 -22.81 -2.81
C ALA A 226 -8.69 -22.64 -4.27
N MET A 227 -7.81 -23.01 -5.22
CA MET A 227 -8.06 -22.90 -6.66
C MET A 227 -7.92 -24.27 -7.31
N GLU A 228 -9.05 -24.94 -7.53
CA GLU A 228 -9.06 -26.37 -7.81
C GLU A 228 -9.96 -26.76 -8.99
N ARG A 229 -9.52 -27.74 -9.79
CA ARG A 229 -10.30 -28.28 -10.93
C ARG A 229 -10.70 -27.24 -11.98
N ASN A 230 -10.04 -26.08 -12.03
CA ASN A 230 -10.26 -25.11 -13.10
C ASN A 230 -9.70 -25.66 -14.41
N ARG A 231 -10.38 -25.44 -15.53
CA ARG A 231 -10.18 -26.18 -16.78
C ARG A 231 -8.88 -25.85 -17.53
N ASP A 232 -8.38 -24.62 -17.37
CA ASP A 232 -7.20 -24.10 -18.06
C ASP A 232 -6.08 -23.91 -17.03
N GLU A 233 -6.01 -22.76 -16.35
CA GLU A 233 -5.05 -22.49 -15.26
C GLU A 233 -5.71 -22.17 -13.91
N GLY A 234 -5.01 -22.47 -12.81
CA GLY A 234 -5.40 -22.06 -11.47
C GLY A 234 -5.17 -20.55 -11.22
N LEU A 235 -3.93 -20.09 -11.38
CA LEU A 235 -3.55 -18.68 -11.42
C LEU A 235 -2.76 -18.39 -12.70
N LEU A 236 -3.23 -17.45 -13.52
CA LEU A 236 -2.55 -16.96 -14.72
C LEU A 236 -2.13 -15.49 -14.53
N VAL A 237 -0.85 -15.19 -14.75
CA VAL A 237 -0.27 -13.85 -14.56
C VAL A 237 0.29 -13.32 -15.88
N LEU A 238 -0.20 -12.16 -16.33
CA LEU A 238 0.15 -11.50 -17.60
C LEU A 238 0.66 -10.07 -17.36
N GLY A 239 1.43 -9.54 -18.32
CA GLY A 239 1.90 -8.14 -18.30
C GLY A 239 3.00 -7.92 -17.27
N GLN A 240 2.77 -6.97 -16.35
CA GLN A 240 3.67 -6.58 -15.26
C GLN A 240 3.03 -6.83 -13.88
N ALA A 241 2.02 -7.71 -13.80
CA ALA A 241 1.29 -7.98 -12.57
C ALA A 241 2.14 -8.76 -11.56
N GLN A 242 2.15 -8.30 -10.30
CA GLN A 242 3.00 -8.80 -9.21
C GLN A 242 2.12 -9.23 -8.03
N PRO A 243 1.57 -10.46 -8.03
CA PRO A 243 0.81 -10.96 -6.89
C PRO A 243 1.71 -11.25 -5.69
N ASP A 244 1.30 -10.78 -4.51
CA ASP A 244 1.88 -11.24 -3.26
C ASP A 244 1.32 -12.64 -2.94
N LEU A 245 2.16 -13.66 -3.15
CA LEU A 245 1.89 -15.07 -2.79
C LEU A 245 2.51 -15.47 -1.44
N GLY A 246 2.78 -14.51 -0.57
CA GLY A 246 3.33 -14.69 0.76
C GLY A 246 4.84 -14.55 0.82
N ASN A 247 5.32 -14.18 2.00
CA ASN A 247 6.71 -13.90 2.33
C ASN A 247 7.13 -14.67 3.61
N LEU A 248 8.35 -14.42 4.11
CA LEU A 248 8.89 -15.14 5.29
C LEU A 248 8.16 -14.81 6.61
N LEU A 249 7.47 -13.68 6.71
CA LEU A 249 6.71 -13.26 7.89
C LEU A 249 5.22 -13.63 7.80
N GLU A 250 4.65 -13.60 6.59
CA GLU A 250 3.27 -13.98 6.31
C GLU A 250 3.21 -14.97 5.14
N LYS A 251 2.99 -16.26 5.45
CA LYS A 251 2.85 -17.33 4.46
C LYS A 251 1.60 -17.12 3.61
N GLY A 252 1.70 -17.41 2.31
CA GLY A 252 0.57 -17.28 1.39
C GLY A 252 -0.56 -18.26 1.70
N GLY A 253 -0.25 -19.51 2.07
CA GLY A 253 -1.25 -20.51 2.47
C GLY A 253 -2.22 -20.96 1.37
N ASN A 254 -2.07 -20.45 0.14
CA ASN A 254 -2.95 -20.80 -0.98
C ASN A 254 -2.72 -22.25 -1.42
N ARG A 255 -3.75 -22.88 -1.99
CA ARG A 255 -3.78 -24.28 -2.42
C ARG A 255 -4.24 -24.38 -3.86
N TRP A 256 -3.38 -24.90 -4.74
CA TRP A 256 -3.72 -25.17 -6.13
C TRP A 256 -3.62 -26.67 -6.40
N GLN A 257 -4.72 -27.29 -6.86
CA GLN A 257 -4.78 -28.74 -7.11
C GLN A 257 -5.70 -29.07 -8.29
N GLN A 258 -5.35 -30.11 -9.06
CA GLN A 258 -6.23 -30.72 -10.08
C GLN A 258 -6.73 -29.77 -11.20
N ASN A 259 -6.13 -28.58 -11.38
CA ASN A 259 -6.42 -27.71 -12.53
C ASN A 259 -5.97 -28.37 -13.86
N GLY A 260 -6.39 -27.87 -15.02
CA GLY A 260 -6.07 -28.47 -16.32
C GLY A 260 -4.59 -28.41 -16.68
N THR A 261 -4.20 -27.33 -17.36
CA THR A 261 -2.86 -27.14 -17.94
C THR A 261 -1.81 -26.89 -16.86
N PHE A 262 -2.01 -25.89 -16.00
CA PHE A 262 -1.06 -25.49 -14.96
C PHE A 262 -1.78 -25.07 -13.68
N ASP A 263 -1.15 -25.29 -12.53
CA ASP A 263 -1.65 -24.79 -11.25
C ASP A 263 -1.33 -23.30 -11.08
N LEU A 264 -0.14 -22.86 -11.50
CA LEU A 264 0.25 -21.46 -11.63
C LEU A 264 1.07 -21.27 -12.92
N ARG A 265 0.65 -20.32 -13.76
CA ARG A 265 1.38 -19.89 -14.95
C ARG A 265 1.73 -18.40 -14.86
N ASN A 266 3.02 -18.13 -14.72
CA ASN A 266 3.58 -16.81 -14.91
C ASN A 266 3.96 -16.64 -16.39
N ALA A 267 3.29 -15.77 -17.13
CA ALA A 267 3.66 -15.40 -18.49
C ALA A 267 4.37 -14.03 -18.55
N THR A 268 4.89 -13.56 -17.41
CA THR A 268 5.72 -12.35 -17.29
C THR A 268 7.19 -12.72 -17.12
N GLU A 269 8.08 -11.76 -17.36
CA GLU A 269 9.53 -11.91 -17.13
C GLU A 269 9.94 -11.57 -15.69
N ILE A 270 8.99 -11.20 -14.81
CA ILE A 270 9.23 -10.94 -13.39
C ILE A 270 9.17 -12.27 -12.62
N PRO A 271 10.17 -12.64 -11.80
CA PRO A 271 10.08 -13.83 -10.94
C PRO A 271 9.04 -13.63 -9.83
N ILE A 272 8.07 -14.54 -9.73
CA ILE A 272 7.07 -14.54 -8.66
C ILE A 272 7.57 -15.41 -7.51
N VAL A 273 7.88 -14.78 -6.38
CA VAL A 273 8.23 -15.49 -5.14
C VAL A 273 6.97 -16.05 -4.47
N SER A 274 7.01 -17.32 -4.07
CA SER A 274 5.92 -18.01 -3.37
C SER A 274 6.43 -18.63 -2.08
N VAL A 275 6.03 -18.08 -0.92
CA VAL A 275 6.39 -18.61 0.40
C VAL A 275 5.17 -19.25 1.09
N GLY A 276 5.28 -20.55 1.38
CA GLY A 276 4.31 -21.25 2.22
C GLY A 276 2.95 -21.53 1.57
N ASN A 277 2.91 -21.74 0.26
CA ASN A 277 1.73 -22.25 -0.45
C ASN A 277 1.85 -23.75 -0.78
N ALA A 278 0.71 -24.40 -1.00
CA ALA A 278 0.65 -25.74 -1.58
C ALA A 278 0.62 -25.65 -3.12
N LEU A 279 1.80 -25.70 -3.72
CA LEU A 279 2.06 -25.76 -5.17
C LEU A 279 2.84 -27.04 -5.52
N SER A 280 2.55 -27.63 -6.67
CA SER A 280 3.33 -28.75 -7.23
C SER A 280 4.38 -28.22 -8.22
N PRO A 281 5.70 -28.43 -8.02
CA PRO A 281 6.74 -27.86 -8.90
C PRO A 281 6.57 -28.25 -10.38
N ALA A 282 6.18 -29.50 -10.66
CA ALA A 282 5.93 -30.02 -12.00
C ALA A 282 4.68 -29.43 -12.70
N ARG A 283 3.99 -28.47 -12.06
CA ARG A 283 2.73 -27.87 -12.50
C ARG A 283 2.80 -26.34 -12.56
N LEU A 284 4.02 -25.80 -12.43
CA LEU A 284 4.34 -24.40 -12.62
C LEU A 284 4.77 -24.14 -14.06
N ASN A 285 4.50 -22.94 -14.57
CA ASN A 285 5.04 -22.46 -15.85
C ASN A 285 5.54 -21.02 -15.70
N GLY A 286 6.69 -20.71 -16.30
CA GLY A 286 7.38 -19.43 -16.16
C GLY A 286 8.18 -19.27 -14.87
N LEU A 287 8.61 -18.03 -14.60
CA LEU A 287 9.52 -17.71 -13.49
C LEU A 287 8.75 -17.68 -12.16
N VAL A 288 8.81 -18.79 -11.41
CA VAL A 288 8.18 -18.92 -10.09
C VAL A 288 9.20 -19.47 -9.10
N GLU A 289 9.58 -18.65 -8.12
CA GLU A 289 10.52 -19.03 -7.07
C GLU A 289 9.76 -19.60 -5.86
N LEU A 290 9.72 -20.93 -5.78
CA LEU A 290 9.33 -21.62 -4.55
C LEU A 290 10.48 -21.49 -3.54
N CYS A 291 10.35 -20.63 -2.53
CA CYS A 291 11.31 -20.62 -1.43
C CYS A 291 11.08 -21.83 -0.51
N PRO A 292 11.99 -22.83 -0.46
CA PRO A 292 11.92 -23.86 0.56
C PRO A 292 12.26 -23.23 1.93
N LEU A 293 11.64 -23.74 2.99
CA LEU A 293 12.06 -23.45 4.38
C LEU A 293 13.39 -24.14 4.71
N ARG A 294 14.48 -23.69 4.06
CA ARG A 294 15.85 -23.94 4.52
C ARG A 294 16.17 -22.96 5.64
N ILE A 295 15.97 -23.39 6.87
CA ILE A 295 16.58 -22.76 8.04
C ILE A 295 18.10 -22.92 7.87
N PRO A 296 18.89 -21.83 7.79
CA PRO A 296 20.35 -21.94 7.83
C PRO A 296 20.75 -22.45 9.23
N ALA A 297 21.60 -23.47 9.29
CA ALA A 297 22.10 -23.96 10.57
C ALA A 297 23.00 -22.89 11.21
N VAL A 298 22.51 -22.27 12.29
CA VAL A 298 23.28 -21.30 13.09
C VAL A 298 24.44 -22.05 13.76
N PRO A 299 25.69 -21.56 13.66
CA PRO A 299 26.82 -22.14 14.41
C PRO A 299 26.53 -22.08 15.92
N ALA A 300 26.70 -23.19 16.63
CA ALA A 300 26.35 -23.27 18.04
C ALA A 300 27.22 -22.32 18.89
N PRO A 301 26.63 -21.44 19.73
CA PRO A 301 27.40 -20.65 20.69
C PRO A 301 28.03 -21.55 21.78
N PRO A 302 29.12 -21.11 22.43
CA PRO A 302 29.87 -21.94 23.37
C PRO A 302 29.07 -22.30 24.62
N VAL A 303 29.27 -23.53 25.11
CA VAL A 303 28.53 -24.10 26.24
C VAL A 303 29.10 -23.61 27.57
N LEU A 304 28.22 -23.07 28.42
CA LEU A 304 28.43 -22.92 29.87
C LEU A 304 27.63 -24.01 30.63
N PRO A 305 28.10 -24.45 31.80
CA PRO A 305 27.72 -25.75 32.37
C PRO A 305 26.27 -25.80 32.90
N SER A 306 25.63 -26.95 32.72
CA SER A 306 24.23 -27.18 33.05
C SER A 306 24.00 -27.37 34.55
N ALA A 307 22.99 -26.69 35.11
CA ALA A 307 22.38 -27.11 36.37
C ALA A 307 21.62 -28.45 36.18
N PRO A 308 21.61 -29.36 37.17
CA PRO A 308 21.17 -30.73 36.96
C PRO A 308 19.64 -30.85 36.81
N GLN A 309 19.17 -31.23 35.62
CA GLN A 309 17.78 -31.65 35.42
C GLN A 309 17.54 -33.02 36.07
N LYS A 310 16.57 -33.10 36.99
CA LYS A 310 16.06 -34.39 37.47
C LYS A 310 15.24 -35.05 36.36
N SER A 311 15.59 -36.29 36.03
CA SER A 311 14.85 -37.13 35.09
C SER A 311 13.41 -37.35 35.53
N SER A 312 12.43 -37.00 34.69
CA SER A 312 11.03 -37.42 34.89
C SER A 312 10.31 -37.60 33.56
N GLY A 313 9.73 -38.79 33.37
CA GLY A 313 8.65 -39.11 32.43
C GLY A 313 8.80 -38.70 30.96
N SER A 314 8.89 -39.68 30.07
CA SER A 314 8.46 -39.51 28.68
C SER A 314 6.97 -39.10 28.66
N ARG A 315 6.68 -37.80 28.48
CA ARG A 315 5.32 -37.29 28.29
C ARG A 315 4.89 -37.53 26.85
N SER A 316 3.67 -37.99 26.63
CA SER A 316 3.12 -38.14 25.28
C SER A 316 3.12 -36.80 24.55
N SER A 317 3.75 -36.75 23.37
CA SER A 317 3.72 -35.62 22.44
C SER A 317 2.47 -35.61 21.55
N GLN A 318 1.56 -36.56 21.74
CA GLN A 318 0.40 -36.77 20.91
C GLN A 318 -0.77 -35.88 21.37
N LEU A 319 -1.28 -35.08 20.44
CA LEU A 319 -2.35 -34.11 20.68
C LEU A 319 -3.69 -34.83 20.88
N PRO A 320 -4.55 -34.42 21.84
CA PRO A 320 -5.89 -34.99 22.02
C PRO A 320 -6.69 -34.99 20.70
N PRO A 321 -7.42 -36.08 20.35
CA PRO A 321 -8.02 -36.24 19.03
C PRO A 321 -8.99 -35.11 18.63
N ASP A 322 -9.72 -34.58 19.61
CA ASP A 322 -10.70 -33.49 19.46
C ASP A 322 -10.06 -32.10 19.28
N VAL A 323 -8.74 -31.98 19.45
CA VAL A 323 -7.97 -30.74 19.22
C VAL A 323 -7.28 -30.76 17.85
N GLN A 324 -7.23 -31.90 17.16
CA GLN A 324 -6.58 -32.01 15.86
C GLN A 324 -7.36 -31.25 14.78
N GLY A 325 -6.74 -30.22 14.20
CA GLY A 325 -7.40 -29.29 13.27
C GLY A 325 -8.19 -28.15 13.94
N HIS A 326 -8.23 -28.09 15.28
CA HIS A 326 -8.83 -26.98 16.02
C HIS A 326 -7.94 -25.72 15.94
N TRP A 327 -8.54 -24.52 15.94
CA TRP A 327 -7.80 -23.25 15.74
C TRP A 327 -6.71 -22.99 16.81
N ALA A 328 -6.89 -23.54 18.01
CA ALA A 328 -5.96 -23.41 19.13
C ALA A 328 -4.90 -24.52 19.23
N ALA A 329 -4.84 -25.47 18.28
CA ALA A 329 -4.04 -26.69 18.38
C ALA A 329 -2.57 -26.45 18.78
N GLU A 330 -1.90 -25.50 18.13
CA GLU A 330 -0.51 -25.12 18.42
C GLU A 330 -0.31 -24.63 19.86
N PHE A 331 -1.24 -23.84 20.41
CA PHE A 331 -1.18 -23.37 21.80
C PHE A 331 -1.44 -24.49 22.80
N VAL A 332 -2.41 -25.36 22.52
CA VAL A 332 -2.73 -26.51 23.37
C VAL A 332 -1.55 -27.49 23.40
N GLN A 333 -0.90 -27.75 22.25
CA GLN A 333 0.31 -28.56 22.18
C GLN A 333 1.47 -27.92 22.96
N ALA A 334 1.74 -26.63 22.73
CA ALA A 334 2.82 -25.92 23.39
C ALA A 334 2.63 -25.84 24.91
N TRP A 335 1.38 -25.71 25.39
CA TRP A 335 1.04 -25.80 26.81
C TRP A 335 1.21 -27.23 27.35
N GLN A 336 0.75 -28.26 26.64
CA GLN A 336 0.86 -29.68 27.02
C GLN A 336 2.30 -30.15 27.27
N THR A 337 3.28 -29.58 26.56
CA THR A 337 4.71 -29.86 26.82
C THR A 337 5.18 -29.39 28.20
N ARG A 338 4.51 -28.39 28.77
CA ARG A 338 4.90 -27.70 30.03
C ARG A 338 4.05 -28.19 31.20
N GLN A 339 2.73 -28.13 31.06
CA GLN A 339 1.76 -28.55 32.07
C GLN A 339 0.86 -29.68 31.53
N PRO A 340 0.43 -30.63 32.37
CA PRO A 340 -0.55 -31.62 31.94
C PRO A 340 -1.86 -30.93 31.57
N LEU A 341 -2.49 -31.39 30.48
CA LEU A 341 -3.87 -31.05 30.20
C LEU A 341 -4.77 -31.88 31.12
N ASP A 342 -5.79 -31.22 31.65
CA ASP A 342 -6.97 -31.87 32.20
C ASP A 342 -7.78 -32.48 31.03
N LEU A 343 -8.09 -33.78 31.09
CA LEU A 343 -8.69 -34.55 29.99
C LEU A 343 -9.82 -35.45 30.51
N GLU A 344 -11.03 -35.25 30.01
CA GLU A 344 -12.19 -36.10 30.33
C GLU A 344 -12.27 -37.24 29.31
N ALA A 345 -12.22 -38.49 29.78
CA ALA A 345 -12.19 -39.71 28.95
C ALA A 345 -11.11 -39.73 27.82
N GLY A 346 -10.06 -38.89 27.94
CA GLY A 346 -9.00 -38.74 26.93
C GLY A 346 -9.21 -37.61 25.92
N LEU A 347 -10.29 -36.82 26.06
CA LEU A 347 -10.60 -35.65 25.25
C LEU A 347 -10.34 -34.35 26.03
N PHE A 348 -10.06 -33.25 25.34
CA PHE A 348 -9.79 -31.95 25.96
C PHE A 348 -11.02 -31.04 26.06
N HIS A 349 -12.01 -31.27 25.19
CA HIS A 349 -13.22 -30.48 24.99
C HIS A 349 -12.90 -28.99 24.76
N PRO A 350 -12.19 -28.64 23.67
CA PRO A 350 -11.61 -27.30 23.46
C PRO A 350 -12.62 -26.16 23.55
N ASP A 351 -13.83 -26.33 23.02
CA ASP A 351 -14.89 -25.31 23.01
C ASP A 351 -15.76 -25.29 24.28
N ALA A 352 -15.59 -26.24 25.21
CA ALA A 352 -16.35 -26.26 26.46
C ALA A 352 -15.95 -25.10 27.39
N PRO A 353 -16.88 -24.54 28.17
CA PRO A 353 -16.60 -23.42 29.06
C PRO A 353 -15.67 -23.83 30.21
N VAL A 354 -14.74 -22.96 30.60
CA VAL A 354 -13.88 -23.14 31.78
C VAL A 354 -14.49 -22.42 33.00
N SER A 355 -14.40 -23.01 34.20
CA SER A 355 -14.85 -22.33 35.43
C SER A 355 -13.75 -21.43 36.03
N GLU A 356 -14.15 -20.45 36.87
CA GLU A 356 -13.21 -19.51 37.48
C GLU A 356 -12.16 -20.23 38.36
N ALA A 357 -12.55 -21.32 39.02
CA ALA A 357 -11.65 -22.18 39.78
C ALA A 357 -10.59 -22.87 38.90
N ALA A 358 -11.00 -23.49 37.79
CA ALA A 358 -10.09 -24.15 36.86
C ALA A 358 -9.13 -23.16 36.19
N PHE A 359 -9.63 -21.99 35.78
CA PHE A 359 -8.79 -20.93 35.21
C PHE A 359 -7.78 -20.38 36.24
N SER A 360 -8.20 -20.15 37.48
CA SER A 360 -7.32 -19.70 38.57
C SER A 360 -6.21 -20.73 38.87
N ALA A 361 -6.54 -22.03 38.86
CA ALA A 361 -5.55 -23.10 39.02
C ALA A 361 -4.49 -23.06 37.90
N TRP A 362 -4.87 -22.87 36.64
CA TRP A 362 -3.92 -22.72 35.52
C TRP A 362 -3.15 -21.39 35.54
N LEU A 363 -3.77 -20.30 36.03
CA LEU A 363 -3.16 -18.97 36.15
C LEU A 363 -1.97 -18.96 37.13
N SER A 364 -2.02 -19.77 38.19
CA SER A 364 -0.94 -19.92 39.18
C SER A 364 0.44 -20.29 38.57
N VAL A 365 0.45 -20.85 37.36
CA VAL A 365 1.67 -21.20 36.60
C VAL A 365 2.46 -19.96 36.16
N LEU A 366 1.81 -18.80 36.01
CA LEU A 366 2.46 -17.53 35.66
C LEU A 366 3.19 -16.91 36.87
N THR A 367 2.63 -17.06 38.06
CA THR A 367 3.06 -16.41 39.30
C THR A 367 4.01 -17.29 40.09
N ARG A 368 5.24 -17.44 39.58
CA ARG A 368 6.29 -18.30 40.16
C ARG A 368 6.93 -17.72 41.45
N ALA A 369 6.13 -17.07 42.29
CA ALA A 369 6.52 -16.40 43.54
C ALA A 369 5.34 -16.36 44.53
N ALA A 370 4.82 -17.53 44.93
CA ALA A 370 3.72 -17.66 45.90
C ALA A 370 3.81 -18.97 46.73
N ALA A 371 5.02 -19.32 47.21
CA ALA A 371 5.19 -20.43 48.14
C ALA A 371 4.97 -20.02 49.62
N ASP A 372 5.25 -18.77 49.96
CA ASP A 372 5.32 -18.28 51.36
C ASP A 372 4.17 -17.34 51.77
N THR A 373 3.17 -17.11 50.91
CA THR A 373 1.97 -16.31 51.24
C THR A 373 0.69 -17.12 51.04
N ALA A 374 0.37 -17.93 52.05
CA ALA A 374 -0.86 -18.73 52.11
C ALA A 374 -2.11 -17.84 52.32
N VAL A 375 -2.55 -17.14 51.29
CA VAL A 375 -3.91 -16.62 51.16
C VAL A 375 -4.62 -17.42 50.08
N ALA A 376 -5.31 -18.49 50.48
CA ALA A 376 -6.16 -19.23 49.56
C ALA A 376 -7.29 -18.31 49.06
N PRO A 377 -7.45 -18.10 47.74
CA PRO A 377 -8.51 -17.25 47.21
C PRO A 377 -9.87 -17.88 47.57
N ALA A 378 -10.66 -17.14 48.35
CA ALA A 378 -11.87 -17.67 48.97
C ALA A 378 -12.90 -18.10 47.92
N LEU A 379 -13.24 -19.40 47.91
CA LEU A 379 -14.40 -19.98 47.23
C LEU A 379 -14.64 -19.43 45.82
N ALA A 380 -13.66 -19.61 44.92
CA ALA A 380 -13.88 -19.48 43.49
C ALA A 380 -15.04 -20.40 43.09
N SER A 381 -16.22 -19.80 42.82
CA SER A 381 -17.42 -20.58 42.53
C SER A 381 -17.26 -21.36 41.22
N ASP A 382 -17.84 -22.55 41.14
CA ASP A 382 -17.82 -23.38 39.92
C ASP A 382 -18.81 -22.85 38.86
N ARG A 383 -18.70 -21.56 38.57
CA ARG A 383 -19.45 -20.84 37.54
C ARG A 383 -18.55 -20.69 36.30
N PRO A 384 -19.11 -20.80 35.09
CA PRO A 384 -18.34 -20.64 33.87
C PRO A 384 -17.87 -19.19 33.74
N LEU A 385 -16.59 -19.03 33.39
CA LEU A 385 -15.87 -17.76 33.36
C LEU A 385 -16.21 -16.96 32.10
N THR A 386 -16.35 -15.64 32.20
CA THR A 386 -16.49 -14.74 31.02
C THR A 386 -15.12 -14.26 30.54
N ARG A 387 -15.00 -13.95 29.24
CA ARG A 387 -13.75 -13.41 28.67
C ARG A 387 -13.28 -12.15 29.39
N LEU A 388 -14.19 -11.23 29.72
CA LEU A 388 -13.86 -10.01 30.43
C LEU A 388 -13.22 -10.29 31.81
N ARG A 389 -13.79 -11.23 32.58
CA ARG A 389 -13.27 -11.60 33.90
C ARG A 389 -11.91 -12.29 33.80
N ALA A 390 -11.71 -13.15 32.80
CA ALA A 390 -10.41 -13.78 32.55
C ALA A 390 -9.31 -12.77 32.16
N LEU A 391 -9.63 -11.77 31.33
CA LEU A 391 -8.69 -10.70 31.00
C LEU A 391 -8.36 -9.80 32.20
N GLN A 392 -9.33 -9.56 33.10
CA GLN A 392 -9.07 -8.90 34.38
C GLN A 392 -8.06 -9.71 35.22
N MET A 393 -8.31 -11.00 35.43
CA MET A 393 -7.42 -11.89 36.20
C MET A 393 -6.02 -11.99 35.59
N LEU A 394 -5.89 -12.01 34.25
CA LEU A 394 -4.59 -12.00 33.56
C LEU A 394 -3.82 -10.70 33.74
N VAL A 395 -4.47 -9.55 33.57
CA VAL A 395 -3.85 -8.22 33.75
C VAL A 395 -3.41 -7.99 35.20
N GLU A 396 -4.24 -8.42 36.15
CA GLU A 396 -4.01 -8.34 37.59
C GLU A 396 -2.82 -9.24 38.00
N ALA A 397 -2.80 -10.52 37.58
CA ALA A 397 -1.68 -11.43 37.86
C ALA A 397 -0.36 -10.97 37.23
N LEU A 398 -0.40 -10.39 36.03
CA LEU A 398 0.77 -9.84 35.33
C LEU A 398 1.18 -8.43 35.78
N HIS A 399 0.43 -7.80 36.70
CA HIS A 399 0.68 -6.45 37.23
C HIS A 399 0.81 -5.38 36.11
N LEU A 400 0.02 -5.52 35.03
CA LEU A 400 0.12 -4.60 33.88
C LEU A 400 -0.51 -3.24 34.17
N PRO A 401 0.09 -2.13 33.69
CA PRO A 401 -0.54 -0.82 33.75
C PRO A 401 -1.80 -0.77 32.88
N GLY A 402 -2.72 0.16 33.19
CA GLY A 402 -3.89 0.41 32.34
C GLY A 402 -3.48 0.85 30.94
N GLY A 403 -4.10 0.24 29.92
CA GLY A 403 -3.79 0.47 28.52
C GLY A 403 -4.68 1.51 27.85
N GLU A 404 -4.23 1.99 26.68
CA GLU A 404 -4.91 3.06 25.94
C GLU A 404 -6.23 2.58 25.31
N PRO A 405 -7.39 3.19 25.64
CA PRO A 405 -8.69 2.79 25.10
C PRO A 405 -8.79 2.87 23.56
N SER A 406 -7.93 3.65 22.91
CA SER A 406 -7.79 3.69 21.44
C SER A 406 -7.41 2.32 20.84
N GLY A 407 -6.68 1.48 21.58
CA GLY A 407 -6.37 0.11 21.17
C GLY A 407 -7.61 -0.80 21.02
N LEU A 408 -8.76 -0.41 21.59
CA LEU A 408 -10.01 -1.17 21.50
C LEU A 408 -10.73 -1.01 20.14
N GLN A 409 -10.25 -0.12 19.25
CA GLN A 409 -10.83 0.04 17.91
C GLN A 409 -10.72 -1.22 17.04
N VAL A 410 -9.83 -2.17 17.39
CA VAL A 410 -9.75 -3.50 16.78
C VAL A 410 -11.04 -4.32 16.96
N TYR A 411 -11.79 -4.08 18.04
CA TYR A 411 -13.03 -4.81 18.34
C TYR A 411 -14.26 -4.09 17.79
N ARG A 412 -15.04 -4.80 16.97
CA ARG A 412 -16.33 -4.30 16.45
C ARG A 412 -17.40 -4.23 17.54
N ASP A 413 -17.30 -5.09 18.53
CA ASP A 413 -18.18 -5.18 19.70
C ASP A 413 -17.65 -4.41 20.92
N ARG A 414 -16.71 -3.47 20.75
CA ARG A 414 -16.15 -2.65 21.86
C ARG A 414 -17.20 -1.93 22.72
N VAL A 415 -18.38 -1.67 22.18
CA VAL A 415 -19.54 -1.09 22.92
C VAL A 415 -20.03 -2.03 24.05
N GLN A 416 -19.74 -3.32 23.98
CA GLN A 416 -20.03 -4.30 25.04
C GLN A 416 -18.95 -4.35 26.14
N ILE A 417 -17.85 -3.60 26.01
CA ILE A 417 -16.81 -3.48 27.04
C ILE A 417 -17.26 -2.40 28.04
N PRO A 418 -17.47 -2.72 29.33
CA PRO A 418 -17.77 -1.70 30.33
C PRO A 418 -16.64 -0.68 30.45
N SER A 419 -16.97 0.60 30.59
CA SER A 419 -15.97 1.68 30.70
C SER A 419 -14.99 1.46 31.86
N SER A 420 -15.46 0.90 32.97
CA SER A 420 -14.65 0.50 34.13
C SER A 420 -13.63 -0.61 33.86
N ALA A 421 -13.73 -1.32 32.74
CA ALA A 421 -12.80 -2.37 32.33
C ALA A 421 -12.09 -2.05 30.98
N ALA A 422 -12.34 -0.88 30.39
CA ALA A 422 -11.78 -0.51 29.09
C ALA A 422 -10.24 -0.48 29.11
N ALA A 423 -9.64 0.15 30.12
CA ALA A 423 -8.18 0.20 30.28
C ALA A 423 -7.56 -1.19 30.51
N THR A 424 -8.27 -2.10 31.19
CA THR A 424 -7.84 -3.49 31.43
C THR A 424 -7.83 -4.29 30.12
N VAL A 425 -8.92 -4.23 29.35
CA VAL A 425 -8.99 -4.90 28.05
C VAL A 425 -7.99 -4.29 27.06
N ALA A 426 -7.78 -2.98 27.11
CA ALA A 426 -6.76 -2.29 26.30
C ALA A 426 -5.35 -2.80 26.64
N ALA A 427 -4.98 -2.88 27.92
CA ALA A 427 -3.69 -3.42 28.36
C ALA A 427 -3.47 -4.84 27.83
N ALA A 428 -4.43 -5.74 28.04
CA ALA A 428 -4.38 -7.11 27.54
C ALA A 428 -4.25 -7.17 26.00
N THR A 429 -4.86 -6.23 25.28
CA THR A 429 -4.82 -6.18 23.81
C THR A 429 -3.50 -5.60 23.28
N GLN A 430 -2.95 -4.57 23.94
CA GLN A 430 -1.64 -3.98 23.63
C GLN A 430 -0.49 -4.97 23.91
N CYS A 431 -0.53 -5.66 25.05
CA CYS A 431 0.39 -6.73 25.42
C CYS A 431 0.17 -8.03 24.60
N ARG A 432 -0.74 -8.02 23.60
CA ARG A 432 -1.09 -9.14 22.71
C ARG A 432 -1.52 -10.42 23.45
N LEU A 433 -2.12 -10.31 24.64
CA LEU A 433 -2.57 -11.45 25.44
C LEU A 433 -3.88 -12.08 24.93
N VAL A 434 -4.67 -11.31 24.19
CA VAL A 434 -5.96 -11.78 23.67
C VAL A 434 -5.74 -12.66 22.43
N VAL A 435 -6.19 -13.91 22.51
CA VAL A 435 -6.17 -14.87 21.39
C VAL A 435 -7.60 -15.34 21.10
N ARG A 436 -8.07 -15.19 19.86
CA ARG A 436 -9.47 -15.40 19.45
C ARG A 436 -9.55 -15.94 18.01
N PRO A 437 -10.46 -16.89 17.71
CA PRO A 437 -10.71 -17.36 16.34
C PRO A 437 -11.22 -16.24 15.41
N TYR A 438 -11.81 -15.18 15.99
CA TYR A 438 -12.23 -13.96 15.31
C TYR A 438 -11.60 -12.74 16.00
N PRO A 439 -10.37 -12.31 15.62
CA PRO A 439 -9.63 -11.28 16.35
C PRO A 439 -10.35 -9.93 16.51
N GLN A 440 -11.25 -9.59 15.59
CA GLN A 440 -12.05 -8.36 15.60
C GLN A 440 -13.37 -8.44 16.41
N TRP A 441 -13.60 -9.55 17.14
CA TRP A 441 -14.78 -9.77 18.00
C TRP A 441 -14.36 -10.32 19.36
N LEU A 442 -14.41 -9.49 20.40
CA LEU A 442 -13.97 -9.87 21.74
C LEU A 442 -14.94 -10.82 22.44
N ALA A 443 -16.25 -10.62 22.28
CA ALA A 443 -17.33 -11.24 23.03
C ALA A 443 -17.12 -11.17 24.57
N PRO A 444 -16.97 -9.95 25.16
CA PRO A 444 -16.47 -9.77 26.53
C PRO A 444 -17.35 -10.44 27.59
N LEU A 445 -18.67 -10.37 27.43
CA LEU A 445 -19.64 -11.01 28.34
C LEU A 445 -19.89 -12.50 28.02
N GLY A 446 -19.37 -13.01 26.91
CA GLY A 446 -19.49 -14.42 26.54
C GLY A 446 -18.57 -15.32 27.37
N LEU A 447 -18.99 -16.57 27.57
CA LEU A 447 -18.21 -17.58 28.27
C LEU A 447 -16.90 -17.88 27.55
N LEU A 448 -15.81 -18.01 28.30
CA LEU A 448 -14.47 -18.39 27.85
C LEU A 448 -14.38 -19.92 27.70
N SER A 449 -13.88 -20.39 26.56
CA SER A 449 -13.63 -21.82 26.32
C SER A 449 -12.28 -22.29 26.88
N ARG A 450 -12.14 -23.60 27.14
CA ARG A 450 -10.89 -24.25 27.58
C ARG A 450 -9.72 -23.96 26.63
N ALA A 451 -9.97 -23.94 25.32
CA ALA A 451 -8.96 -23.60 24.31
C ALA A 451 -8.53 -22.13 24.34
N GLU A 452 -9.46 -21.18 24.48
CA GLU A 452 -9.11 -19.75 24.61
C GLU A 452 -8.32 -19.49 25.90
N ALA A 453 -8.72 -20.11 27.01
CA ALA A 453 -8.01 -20.01 28.28
C ALA A 453 -6.55 -20.43 28.16
N VAL A 454 -6.29 -21.62 27.61
CA VAL A 454 -4.93 -22.13 27.39
C VAL A 454 -4.14 -21.25 26.43
N ALA A 455 -4.76 -20.73 25.36
CA ALA A 455 -4.09 -19.83 24.43
C ALA A 455 -3.68 -18.50 25.07
N MET A 456 -4.55 -17.86 25.85
CA MET A 456 -4.25 -16.60 26.56
C MET A 456 -3.18 -16.81 27.66
N LEU A 457 -3.26 -17.92 28.41
CA LEU A 457 -2.27 -18.27 29.44
C LEU A 457 -0.90 -18.59 28.85
N TYR A 458 -0.84 -19.32 27.72
CA TYR A 458 0.41 -19.55 27.01
C TYR A 458 0.98 -18.23 26.47
N GLN A 459 0.13 -17.35 25.92
CA GLN A 459 0.56 -16.05 25.41
C GLN A 459 1.05 -15.10 26.53
N ALA A 460 0.56 -15.25 27.76
CA ALA A 460 1.12 -14.60 28.94
C ALA A 460 2.53 -15.12 29.31
N LEU A 461 2.79 -16.44 29.20
CA LEU A 461 4.15 -16.98 29.35
C LEU A 461 5.11 -16.47 28.26
N VAL A 462 4.62 -16.25 27.03
CA VAL A 462 5.39 -15.63 25.94
C VAL A 462 5.69 -14.16 26.27
N TYR A 463 4.71 -13.40 26.76
CA TYR A 463 4.90 -12.01 27.20
C TYR A 463 5.92 -11.88 28.33
N GLN A 464 5.93 -12.80 29.29
CA GLN A 464 6.94 -12.88 30.36
C GLN A 464 8.32 -13.42 29.89
N GLY A 465 8.51 -13.72 28.59
CA GLY A 465 9.74 -14.31 28.06
C GLY A 465 10.00 -15.77 28.52
N GLN A 466 9.05 -16.41 29.19
CA GLN A 466 9.18 -17.77 29.74
C GLN A 466 8.87 -18.88 28.72
N ALA A 467 8.26 -18.55 27.58
CA ALA A 467 7.89 -19.49 26.52
C ALA A 467 8.17 -18.93 25.12
N ALA A 468 8.43 -19.82 24.16
CA ALA A 468 8.64 -19.44 22.76
C ALA A 468 7.32 -19.01 22.11
N ALA A 469 7.36 -17.95 21.30
CA ALA A 469 6.18 -17.39 20.64
C ALA A 469 5.57 -18.37 19.62
N VAL A 470 4.27 -18.61 19.74
CA VAL A 470 3.49 -19.40 18.77
C VAL A 470 3.02 -18.47 17.64
N VAL A 471 3.37 -18.79 16.39
CA VAL A 471 2.97 -18.00 15.23
C VAL A 471 1.52 -18.33 14.87
N SER A 472 0.60 -17.44 15.25
CA SER A 472 -0.84 -17.63 15.08
C SER A 472 -1.54 -16.43 14.42
N PRO A 473 -2.49 -16.65 13.48
CA PRO A 473 -3.36 -15.60 12.94
C PRO A 473 -4.48 -15.20 13.92
N TYR A 474 -4.67 -15.97 15.00
CA TYR A 474 -5.70 -15.77 16.02
C TYR A 474 -5.25 -14.83 17.15
N LEU A 475 -3.98 -14.41 17.15
CA LEU A 475 -3.44 -13.41 18.06
C LEU A 475 -4.03 -12.03 17.72
N VAL A 476 -4.72 -11.39 18.66
CA VAL A 476 -5.23 -10.03 18.43
C VAL A 476 -4.06 -9.06 18.36
N ARG A 477 -3.91 -8.42 17.19
CA ARG A 477 -3.03 -7.28 16.97
C ARG A 477 -3.93 -6.05 16.83
N PRO A 478 -3.74 -4.97 17.62
CA PRO A 478 -4.54 -3.76 17.44
C PRO A 478 -4.34 -3.18 16.03
N ARG A 479 -5.41 -2.68 15.41
CA ARG A 479 -5.31 -1.88 14.18
C ARG A 479 -4.95 -0.45 14.58
N PHE A 480 -3.88 0.09 14.04
CA PHE A 480 -3.28 1.34 14.52
C PHE A 480 -3.08 2.44 13.45
N ASP A 481 -3.68 2.26 12.28
CA ASP A 481 -3.76 3.20 11.15
C ASP A 481 -4.43 4.57 11.49
N GLN A 482 -4.68 4.84 12.78
CA GLN A 482 -5.36 6.02 13.33
C GLN A 482 -4.62 6.70 14.51
N VAL A 483 -3.37 6.32 14.83
CA VAL A 483 -2.55 7.08 15.81
C VAL A 483 -1.99 8.36 15.16
N ALA A 484 -2.89 9.29 14.81
CA ALA A 484 -2.59 10.51 14.08
C ALA A 484 -2.49 11.71 15.05
N PHE A 485 -1.26 12.14 15.35
CA PHE A 485 -1.01 13.36 16.12
C PHE A 485 -1.11 14.58 15.18
N ALA A 486 -2.04 15.49 15.44
CA ALA A 486 -2.30 16.63 14.57
C ALA A 486 -1.08 17.57 14.41
N ASP A 487 -0.30 17.73 15.47
CA ASP A 487 0.93 18.52 15.51
C ASP A 487 2.13 17.84 14.84
N ALA A 488 2.08 16.52 14.61
CA ALA A 488 3.12 15.80 13.87
C ALA A 488 2.73 15.52 12.41
N ALA A 489 1.49 15.78 11.99
CA ALA A 489 0.98 15.38 10.67
C ALA A 489 1.75 16.00 9.48
N SER A 490 2.30 17.22 9.64
CA SER A 490 3.14 17.90 8.66
C SER A 490 4.65 17.86 8.99
N HIS A 491 5.04 17.13 10.03
CA HIS A 491 6.43 17.04 10.48
C HIS A 491 7.22 16.05 9.60
N TRP A 492 8.50 16.32 9.33
CA TRP A 492 9.33 15.51 8.43
C TRP A 492 9.45 14.03 8.86
N ALA A 493 9.34 13.77 10.17
CA ALA A 493 9.38 12.42 10.75
C ALA A 493 7.99 11.77 10.90
N ALA A 494 6.90 12.34 10.38
CA ALA A 494 5.53 11.88 10.62
C ALA A 494 5.32 10.35 10.46
N PRO A 495 5.83 9.66 9.42
CA PRO A 495 5.66 8.22 9.28
C PRO A 495 6.35 7.42 10.40
N LEU A 496 7.55 7.87 10.81
CA LEU A 496 8.32 7.23 11.88
C LEU A 496 7.76 7.53 13.27
N ILE A 497 7.19 8.73 13.49
CA ILE A 497 6.47 9.08 14.72
C ILE A 497 5.20 8.25 14.87
N HIS A 498 4.39 8.17 13.82
CA HIS A 498 3.18 7.35 13.78
C HIS A 498 3.50 5.86 14.03
N ALA A 499 4.57 5.35 13.44
CA ALA A 499 5.03 3.99 13.65
C ALA A 499 5.61 3.78 15.07
N ALA A 500 6.41 4.71 15.60
CA ALA A 500 6.92 4.65 16.97
C ALA A 500 5.77 4.57 18.00
N ALA A 501 4.70 5.34 17.81
CA ALA A 501 3.53 5.26 18.68
C ALA A 501 2.70 3.96 18.46
N THR A 502 2.51 3.55 17.21
CA THR A 502 1.87 2.27 16.83
C THR A 502 2.53 1.06 17.49
N TYR A 503 3.86 1.07 17.63
CA TYR A 503 4.64 -0.01 18.25
C TYR A 503 4.95 0.23 19.74
N GLY A 504 4.36 1.24 20.38
CA GLY A 504 4.49 1.49 21.83
C GLY A 504 5.84 2.06 22.27
N VAL A 505 6.65 2.56 21.34
CA VAL A 505 7.99 3.13 21.59
C VAL A 505 7.88 4.47 22.34
N MET A 506 6.97 5.33 21.89
CA MET A 506 6.71 6.66 22.46
C MET A 506 5.23 7.01 22.35
N ALA A 507 4.67 7.67 23.37
CA ALA A 507 3.29 8.17 23.37
C ALA A 507 3.22 9.70 23.23
N GLY A 508 2.03 10.20 22.89
CA GLY A 508 1.70 11.62 23.03
C GLY A 508 1.49 12.04 24.48
N ASN A 509 1.18 13.32 24.69
CA ASN A 509 0.72 13.86 25.97
C ASN A 509 -0.76 13.53 26.23
N ALA A 510 -1.27 13.88 27.41
CA ALA A 510 -2.66 13.63 27.81
C ALA A 510 -3.73 14.40 26.98
N GLU A 511 -3.29 15.34 26.14
CA GLU A 511 -4.15 16.14 25.24
C GLU A 511 -4.18 15.57 23.81
N GLY A 512 -3.36 14.55 23.51
CA GLY A 512 -3.27 13.92 22.20
C GLY A 512 -2.20 14.52 21.26
N HIS A 513 -1.27 15.33 21.79
CA HIS A 513 -0.17 15.93 21.02
C HIS A 513 1.14 15.14 21.17
N PHE A 514 1.99 15.11 20.15
CA PHE A 514 3.29 14.40 20.19
C PHE A 514 4.47 15.28 20.60
N GLN A 515 4.40 16.56 20.25
CA GLN A 515 5.42 17.61 20.46
C GLN A 515 6.77 17.26 19.78
N PRO A 516 6.79 17.01 18.46
CA PRO A 516 7.91 16.38 17.76
C PRO A 516 9.22 17.18 17.81
N ASP A 517 9.17 18.51 17.83
CA ASP A 517 10.33 19.40 17.87
C ASP A 517 10.84 19.70 19.30
N GLN A 518 10.15 19.20 20.34
CA GLN A 518 10.57 19.40 21.73
C GLN A 518 11.81 18.55 22.05
N PRO A 519 12.88 19.11 22.66
CA PRO A 519 14.00 18.34 23.21
C PRO A 519 13.53 17.38 24.31
N LEU A 520 14.11 16.18 24.38
CA LEU A 520 13.73 15.16 25.37
C LEU A 520 14.74 15.03 26.52
N SER A 521 14.24 14.85 27.75
CA SER A 521 15.08 14.69 28.96
C SER A 521 15.80 13.34 29.00
N GLY A 522 16.92 13.27 29.73
CA GLY A 522 17.61 12.01 30.01
C GLY A 522 16.72 10.98 30.71
N ARG A 523 15.86 11.41 31.63
CA ARG A 523 14.88 10.56 32.33
C ARG A 523 13.88 9.91 31.37
N ASP A 524 13.30 10.70 30.46
CA ASP A 524 12.35 10.18 29.47
C ASP A 524 13.02 9.26 28.44
N TYR A 525 14.23 9.62 27.99
CA TYR A 525 14.99 8.81 27.04
C TYR A 525 15.44 7.48 27.65
N ALA A 526 15.93 7.48 28.89
CA ALA A 526 16.25 6.26 29.64
C ALA A 526 15.02 5.37 29.84
N ALA A 527 13.85 5.94 30.12
CA ALA A 527 12.60 5.19 30.20
C ALA A 527 12.16 4.60 28.85
N ILE A 528 12.47 5.24 27.71
CA ILE A 528 12.23 4.68 26.37
C ILE A 528 13.17 3.50 26.11
N LEU A 529 14.50 3.65 26.28
CA LEU A 529 15.44 2.55 26.05
C LEU A 529 15.19 1.35 26.98
N GLY A 530 14.91 1.61 28.26
CA GLY A 530 14.60 0.56 29.23
C GLY A 530 13.34 -0.24 28.88
N ARG A 531 12.31 0.39 28.31
CA ARG A 531 11.09 -0.29 27.84
C ARG A 531 11.25 -1.01 26.49
N THR A 532 12.09 -0.48 25.59
CA THR A 532 12.11 -0.89 24.18
C THR A 532 13.28 -1.80 23.82
N LEU A 533 14.48 -1.49 24.29
CA LEU A 533 15.71 -2.28 24.06
C LEU A 533 16.19 -3.00 25.34
N GLN A 534 15.44 -2.93 26.44
CA GLN A 534 15.80 -3.47 27.76
C GLN A 534 17.15 -2.95 28.29
N HIS A 535 17.57 -1.77 27.82
CA HIS A 535 18.88 -1.18 28.10
C HIS A 535 18.74 -0.02 29.09
N ASN A 536 19.34 -0.16 30.28
CA ASN A 536 19.34 0.90 31.29
C ASN A 536 20.56 1.82 31.10
N ILE A 537 20.29 3.11 30.85
CA ILE A 537 21.29 4.16 30.67
C ILE A 537 21.26 5.23 31.76
N ALA A 538 20.56 4.98 32.88
CA ALA A 538 20.32 6.00 33.90
C ALA A 538 21.62 6.55 34.55
N ASP A 539 22.68 5.74 34.60
CA ASP A 539 24.01 6.12 35.09
C ASP A 539 24.92 6.73 34.00
N GLN A 540 24.45 6.77 32.74
CA GLN A 540 25.21 7.26 31.57
C GLN A 540 24.78 8.66 31.10
N VAL A 541 23.60 9.15 31.51
CA VAL A 541 23.02 10.42 31.07
C VAL A 541 22.56 11.27 32.24
N ASP A 542 22.70 12.59 32.13
CA ASP A 542 22.05 13.52 33.06
C ASP A 542 20.53 13.42 32.88
N LEU A 543 19.84 12.94 33.93
CA LEU A 543 18.42 12.65 33.90
C LEU A 543 17.53 13.90 33.76
N ASP A 544 18.02 15.06 34.20
CA ASP A 544 17.26 16.32 34.24
C ASP A 544 17.62 17.28 33.10
N GLN A 545 18.60 16.94 32.26
CA GLN A 545 19.00 17.70 31.07
C GLN A 545 18.49 17.08 29.75
N PRO A 546 18.39 17.85 28.65
CA PRO A 546 18.10 17.34 27.32
C PRO A 546 19.25 16.49 26.73
N VAL A 547 18.95 15.36 26.11
CA VAL A 547 19.96 14.41 25.61
C VAL A 547 20.59 14.88 24.28
N PRO A 548 21.93 14.95 24.13
CA PRO A 548 22.58 15.26 22.86
C PRO A 548 22.40 14.18 21.78
N ARG A 549 22.33 14.56 20.50
CA ARG A 549 22.23 13.62 19.37
C ARG A 549 23.38 12.58 19.33
N TRP A 550 24.59 12.94 19.74
CA TRP A 550 25.69 11.95 19.83
C TRP A 550 25.46 10.90 20.92
N VAL A 551 24.89 11.28 22.07
CA VAL A 551 24.56 10.35 23.16
C VAL A 551 23.47 9.38 22.71
N VAL A 552 22.44 9.86 21.99
CA VAL A 552 21.40 8.99 21.42
C VAL A 552 22.00 7.96 20.47
N LEU A 553 22.87 8.38 19.52
CA LEU A 553 23.49 7.46 18.57
C LEU A 553 24.48 6.47 19.23
N GLN A 554 25.23 6.90 20.25
CA GLN A 554 26.13 6.03 21.01
C GLN A 554 25.35 5.00 21.82
N THR A 555 24.39 5.42 22.65
CA THR A 555 23.59 4.51 23.49
C THR A 555 22.77 3.53 22.67
N LEU A 556 22.30 3.91 21.46
CA LEU A 556 21.70 2.96 20.52
C LEU A 556 22.71 1.95 19.96
N ALA A 557 23.92 2.37 19.59
CA ALA A 557 24.96 1.44 19.12
C ALA A 557 25.39 0.44 20.23
N GLU A 558 25.46 0.90 21.48
CA GLU A 558 25.76 0.07 22.65
C GLU A 558 24.62 -0.90 23.01
N ALA A 559 23.37 -0.41 23.06
CA ALA A 559 22.19 -1.25 23.29
C ALA A 559 22.02 -2.35 22.22
N LEU A 560 22.37 -2.05 20.97
CA LEU A 560 22.37 -2.99 19.84
C LEU A 560 23.62 -3.88 19.78
N GLN A 561 24.59 -3.70 20.69
CA GLN A 561 25.87 -4.41 20.74
C GLN A 561 26.62 -4.38 19.39
N LEU A 562 26.60 -3.23 18.71
CA LEU A 562 27.24 -3.09 17.41
C LEU A 562 28.78 -3.20 17.54
N PRO A 563 29.46 -3.87 16.59
CA PRO A 563 30.91 -3.79 16.51
C PRO A 563 31.35 -2.35 16.20
N PRO A 564 32.52 -1.90 16.67
CA PRO A 564 33.06 -0.58 16.35
C PRO A 564 33.08 -0.33 14.84
N GLY A 565 32.49 0.78 14.40
CA GLY A 565 32.47 1.19 13.00
C GLY A 565 33.74 1.95 12.61
N ASP A 566 34.03 1.93 11.31
CA ASP A 566 35.18 2.62 10.71
C ASP A 566 35.01 4.17 10.80
N PRO A 567 35.89 4.88 11.53
CA PRO A 567 35.81 6.34 11.68
C PRO A 567 35.85 7.11 10.35
N ASP A 568 36.46 6.56 9.29
CA ASP A 568 36.53 7.23 7.99
C ASP A 568 35.14 7.40 7.35
N LEU A 569 34.14 6.59 7.75
CA LEU A 569 32.74 6.78 7.36
C LEU A 569 32.15 8.11 7.86
N LEU A 570 32.71 8.72 8.92
CA LEU A 570 32.27 10.02 9.40
C LEU A 570 32.64 11.16 8.45
N SER A 571 33.61 10.98 7.56
CA SER A 571 33.99 11.97 6.53
C SER A 571 32.83 12.40 5.62
N ARG A 572 31.75 11.61 5.57
CA ARG A 572 30.49 11.94 4.87
C ARG A 572 29.70 13.08 5.51
N TYR A 573 30.08 13.56 6.69
CA TYR A 573 29.41 14.64 7.42
C TYR A 573 30.31 15.88 7.56
N THR A 574 29.80 17.06 7.19
CA THR A 574 30.60 18.30 7.20
C THR A 574 31.01 18.75 8.61
N ASP A 575 30.25 18.33 9.62
CA ASP A 575 30.43 18.62 11.03
C ASP A 575 31.04 17.46 11.83
N ALA A 576 31.59 16.43 11.17
CA ALA A 576 32.22 15.27 11.82
C ALA A 576 33.32 15.64 12.83
N HIS A 577 34.01 16.75 12.61
CA HIS A 577 35.02 17.32 13.52
C HIS A 577 34.45 17.76 14.89
N THR A 578 33.13 17.80 15.05
CA THR A 578 32.42 18.11 16.32
C THR A 578 31.96 16.85 17.07
N VAL A 579 32.21 15.65 16.55
CA VAL A 579 31.91 14.38 17.22
C VAL A 579 32.94 14.13 18.33
N PRO A 580 32.53 13.83 19.57
CA PRO A 580 33.46 13.45 20.64
C PRO A 580 34.29 12.22 20.26
N PRO A 581 35.63 12.23 20.44
CA PRO A 581 36.49 11.10 20.04
C PRO A 581 36.11 9.76 20.68
N SER A 582 35.56 9.77 21.89
CA SER A 582 35.04 8.60 22.59
C SER A 582 33.81 7.96 21.92
N ALA A 583 33.04 8.74 21.15
CA ALA A 583 31.81 8.31 20.50
C ALA A 583 31.97 8.02 19.00
N ALA A 584 33.13 8.35 18.40
CA ALA A 584 33.35 8.32 16.96
C ALA A 584 33.09 6.94 16.32
N THR A 585 33.61 5.87 16.90
CA THR A 585 33.41 4.49 16.41
C THR A 585 31.97 4.00 16.57
N ALA A 586 31.25 4.47 17.59
CA ALA A 586 29.83 4.16 17.80
C ALA A 586 28.93 4.89 16.80
N LEU A 587 29.20 6.18 16.54
CA LEU A 587 28.48 6.94 15.50
C LEU A 587 28.81 6.44 14.09
N ALA A 588 30.03 5.97 13.85
CA ALA A 588 30.39 5.27 12.62
C ALA A 588 29.61 3.95 12.48
N ALA A 589 29.48 3.15 13.54
CA ALA A 589 28.68 1.91 13.51
C ALA A 589 27.19 2.20 13.25
N ALA A 590 26.62 3.20 13.92
CA ALA A 590 25.23 3.63 13.70
C ALA A 590 25.01 4.15 12.26
N THR A 591 26.00 4.85 11.70
CA THR A 591 26.00 5.27 10.29
C THR A 591 26.03 4.06 9.35
N GLN A 592 26.95 3.11 9.58
CA GLN A 592 27.15 1.92 8.75
C GLN A 592 25.92 1.00 8.72
N ARG A 593 25.14 0.95 9.82
CA ARG A 593 23.86 0.20 9.89
C ARG A 593 22.64 1.03 9.46
N GLY A 594 22.82 2.27 9.03
CA GLY A 594 21.75 3.15 8.57
C GLY A 594 20.75 3.51 9.67
N LEU A 595 21.20 3.66 10.91
CA LEU A 595 20.37 4.10 12.04
C LEU A 595 20.26 5.62 12.13
N VAL A 596 21.25 6.33 11.56
CA VAL A 596 21.32 7.80 11.57
C VAL A 596 20.22 8.40 10.70
N VAL A 597 19.47 9.33 11.27
CA VAL A 597 18.46 10.13 10.59
C VAL A 597 18.79 11.62 10.77
N ASN A 598 18.98 12.31 9.64
CA ASN A 598 19.49 13.67 9.57
C ASN A 598 18.53 14.55 8.74
N TYR A 599 17.96 15.58 9.38
CA TYR A 599 17.06 16.56 8.77
C TYR A 599 17.54 17.99 9.04
N PRO A 600 17.44 18.93 8.09
CA PRO A 600 17.05 18.73 6.67
C PRO A 600 18.21 18.29 5.78
N GLN A 601 19.46 18.24 6.28
CA GLN A 601 20.66 17.94 5.50
C GLN A 601 21.26 16.59 5.90
N LEU A 602 21.26 15.62 4.98
CA LEU A 602 21.79 14.26 5.22
C LEU A 602 23.26 14.24 5.68
N ASN A 603 24.04 15.22 5.26
CA ASN A 603 25.47 15.38 5.56
C ASN A 603 25.79 16.26 6.78
N GLN A 604 24.83 16.50 7.69
CA GLN A 604 25.08 17.10 9.00
C GLN A 604 24.55 16.21 10.14
N LEU A 605 25.41 15.85 11.10
CA LEU A 605 25.03 15.07 12.28
C LEU A 605 24.41 15.92 13.39
N GLN A 606 24.85 17.17 13.52
CA GLN A 606 24.58 18.11 14.61
C GLN A 606 24.78 17.46 16.00
N PRO A 607 25.92 16.79 16.26
CA PRO A 607 26.06 15.85 17.37
C PRO A 607 25.80 16.48 18.74
N MET A 608 26.29 17.71 18.95
CA MET A 608 26.18 18.45 20.22
C MET A 608 24.80 19.09 20.45
N ARG A 609 23.87 19.06 19.48
CA ARG A 609 22.51 19.57 19.67
C ARG A 609 21.68 18.56 20.46
N ALA A 610 20.82 19.04 21.35
CA ALA A 610 19.79 18.21 21.99
C ALA A 610 18.86 17.57 20.94
N ALA A 611 18.60 16.27 21.09
CA ALA A 611 17.73 15.51 20.21
C ALA A 611 16.25 15.75 20.56
N THR A 612 15.41 15.93 19.55
CA THR A 612 13.96 16.13 19.74
C THR A 612 13.19 14.81 19.89
N ARG A 613 11.96 14.88 20.40
CA ARG A 613 11.04 13.72 20.48
C ARG A 613 10.86 13.01 19.14
N GLY A 614 10.74 13.76 18.04
CA GLY A 614 10.62 13.23 16.69
C GLY A 614 11.91 12.58 16.17
N GLU A 615 13.07 13.14 16.50
CA GLU A 615 14.38 12.57 16.17
C GLU A 615 14.65 11.26 16.92
N ILE A 616 14.33 11.21 18.21
CA ILE A 616 14.46 10.02 19.04
C ILE A 616 13.49 8.93 18.58
N ALA A 617 12.22 9.29 18.30
CA ALA A 617 11.25 8.35 17.72
C ALA A 617 11.79 7.73 16.42
N ALA A 618 12.35 8.55 15.52
CA ALA A 618 12.94 8.08 14.28
C ALA A 618 14.13 7.12 14.49
N MET A 619 15.10 7.49 15.33
CA MET A 619 16.32 6.68 15.52
C MET A 619 16.07 5.40 16.34
N VAL A 620 15.23 5.46 17.39
CA VAL A 620 14.83 4.26 18.15
C VAL A 620 13.99 3.32 17.28
N TYR A 621 13.11 3.84 16.42
CA TYR A 621 12.36 3.00 15.46
C TYR A 621 13.29 2.29 14.47
N GLN A 622 14.28 2.99 13.90
CA GLN A 622 15.27 2.35 13.01
C GLN A 622 16.13 1.31 13.75
N ALA A 623 16.44 1.51 15.04
CA ALA A 623 17.12 0.51 15.87
C ALA A 623 16.27 -0.76 16.09
N LEU A 624 14.97 -0.61 16.39
CA LEU A 624 14.03 -1.72 16.51
C LEU A 624 13.81 -2.44 15.17
N ALA A 625 13.81 -1.70 14.05
CA ALA A 625 13.70 -2.25 12.71
C ALA A 625 14.96 -3.04 12.31
N TYR A 626 16.14 -2.55 12.70
CA TYR A 626 17.42 -3.24 12.54
C TYR A 626 17.48 -4.57 13.32
N LEU A 627 16.85 -4.64 14.50
CA LEU A 627 16.64 -5.90 15.24
C LEU A 627 15.52 -6.80 14.66
N GLY A 628 14.81 -6.36 13.62
CA GLY A 628 13.65 -7.08 13.06
C GLY A 628 12.42 -7.14 13.99
N GLN A 629 12.37 -6.31 15.04
CA GLN A 629 11.27 -6.28 16.00
C GLN A 629 10.06 -5.48 15.49
N VAL A 630 10.31 -4.52 14.60
CA VAL A 630 9.30 -3.76 13.84
C VAL A 630 9.68 -3.77 12.34
N PRO A 631 8.75 -3.47 11.42
CA PRO A 631 9.08 -3.34 10.00
C PRO A 631 10.09 -2.22 9.73
N ALA A 632 10.95 -2.40 8.73
CA ALA A 632 11.75 -1.30 8.21
C ALA A 632 10.83 -0.28 7.50
N LEU A 633 11.03 1.00 7.79
CA LEU A 633 10.37 2.11 7.10
C LEU A 633 11.43 2.97 6.40
N ASP A 634 11.24 3.13 5.09
CA ASP A 634 12.03 4.05 4.29
C ASP A 634 11.74 5.50 4.67
N SER A 635 12.80 6.28 4.79
CA SER A 635 12.74 7.71 5.07
C SER A 635 13.78 8.42 4.20
N PRO A 636 13.42 9.50 3.49
CA PRO A 636 14.37 10.26 2.67
C PRO A 636 15.43 11.00 3.52
N TYR A 637 15.29 10.97 4.85
CA TYR A 637 16.22 11.56 5.82
C TYR A 637 17.10 10.51 6.52
N ARG A 638 16.96 9.22 6.17
CA ARG A 638 17.84 8.13 6.62
C ARG A 638 19.16 8.22 5.86
N VAL A 639 20.29 8.11 6.57
CA VAL A 639 21.60 8.10 5.93
C VAL A 639 21.88 6.73 5.31
N ASP A 640 22.01 6.70 3.99
CA ASP A 640 22.39 5.52 3.21
C ASP A 640 23.93 5.32 3.24
N PRO A 641 24.46 4.19 3.75
CA PRO A 641 25.89 3.92 3.78
C PRO A 641 26.49 3.60 2.40
N THR A 642 25.67 3.38 1.36
CA THR A 642 26.10 2.97 0.01
C THR A 642 26.08 4.09 -1.03
N ARG A 643 25.56 5.27 -0.68
CA ARG A 643 25.29 6.38 -1.62
C ARG A 643 26.26 7.55 -1.47
N SER A 644 26.82 7.99 -2.60
CA SER A 644 27.77 9.11 -2.70
C SER A 644 27.15 10.35 -3.37
N ASP A 645 26.58 11.27 -2.59
CA ASP A 645 26.00 12.52 -3.10
C ASP A 645 27.06 13.65 -3.25
N GLN A 646 28.23 13.35 -3.82
CA GLN A 646 29.31 14.31 -4.04
C GLN A 646 29.14 15.07 -5.38
N PRO A 647 29.53 16.38 -5.45
CA PRO A 647 29.55 17.12 -6.70
C PRO A 647 30.62 16.60 -7.67
N LEU A 648 30.47 16.90 -8.97
CA LEU A 648 31.42 16.50 -10.01
C LEU A 648 32.81 17.09 -9.77
N ALA A 649 33.79 16.22 -9.49
CA ALA A 649 35.18 16.62 -9.31
C ALA A 649 35.78 17.18 -10.63
N ALA A 650 36.42 18.35 -10.54
CA ALA A 650 36.82 19.17 -11.69
C ALA A 650 37.77 18.46 -12.69
N ASP A 651 38.57 17.50 -12.25
CA ASP A 651 39.59 16.83 -13.06
C ASP A 651 39.09 15.55 -13.77
N ARG A 652 37.80 15.20 -13.67
CA ARG A 652 37.24 14.01 -14.35
C ARG A 652 36.71 14.36 -15.75
N PRO A 653 36.92 13.49 -16.76
CA PRO A 653 36.33 13.67 -18.09
C PRO A 653 34.79 13.62 -18.00
N VAL A 654 34.14 14.63 -18.58
CA VAL A 654 32.67 14.74 -18.56
C VAL A 654 32.09 13.83 -19.65
N ILE A 655 31.70 12.63 -19.24
CA ILE A 655 31.02 11.65 -20.09
C ILE A 655 29.51 11.76 -19.86
N VAL A 656 28.76 12.13 -20.91
CA VAL A 656 27.30 12.24 -20.88
C VAL A 656 26.67 10.96 -21.45
N VAL A 657 25.76 10.33 -20.73
CA VAL A 657 24.88 9.29 -21.30
C VAL A 657 23.57 9.92 -21.74
N LEU A 658 23.23 9.77 -23.02
CA LEU A 658 21.92 10.11 -23.55
C LEU A 658 21.12 8.84 -23.79
N ASP A 659 19.90 8.81 -23.27
CA ASP A 659 19.00 7.68 -23.37
C ASP A 659 17.71 8.05 -24.14
N PRO A 660 17.61 7.76 -25.45
CA PRO A 660 16.39 8.00 -26.20
C PRO A 660 15.35 6.88 -25.98
N GLY A 661 14.21 7.22 -25.37
CA GLY A 661 13.07 6.34 -25.12
C GLY A 661 12.54 5.63 -26.38
N HIS A 662 11.90 4.47 -26.21
CA HIS A 662 11.57 3.53 -27.30
C HIS A 662 10.06 3.37 -27.62
N GLY A 663 9.15 4.14 -27.00
CA GLY A 663 7.70 3.90 -27.11
C GLY A 663 7.08 3.15 -25.92
N GLY A 664 7.87 2.87 -24.88
CA GLY A 664 7.42 2.32 -23.60
C GLY A 664 7.33 3.41 -22.54
N ALA A 665 6.30 3.37 -21.69
CA ALA A 665 6.16 4.28 -20.58
C ALA A 665 7.14 3.90 -19.45
N ASP A 666 8.05 4.81 -19.09
CA ASP A 666 9.04 4.58 -18.03
C ASP A 666 8.35 4.43 -16.67
N GLU A 667 8.52 3.28 -16.01
CA GLU A 667 7.76 2.96 -14.79
C GLU A 667 8.23 3.75 -13.56
N GLY A 668 7.41 4.71 -13.12
CA GLY A 668 7.61 5.44 -11.88
C GLY A 668 6.42 6.32 -11.50
N VAL A 669 6.17 6.42 -10.19
CA VAL A 669 5.17 7.34 -9.64
C VAL A 669 5.67 8.78 -9.78
N VAL A 670 4.89 9.62 -10.43
CA VAL A 670 5.08 11.08 -10.48
C VAL A 670 4.51 11.70 -9.20
N THR A 671 5.37 12.29 -8.38
CA THR A 671 4.97 13.03 -7.18
C THR A 671 4.68 14.48 -7.56
N GLN A 672 3.41 14.88 -7.50
CA GLN A 672 3.00 16.27 -7.73
C GLN A 672 3.43 17.16 -6.56
N THR A 673 4.57 17.82 -6.67
CA THR A 673 4.90 18.98 -5.85
C THR A 673 4.06 20.16 -6.32
N THR A 674 3.10 20.60 -5.51
CA THR A 674 2.34 21.84 -5.73
C THR A 674 3.31 23.01 -5.85
N PRO A 675 3.20 23.89 -6.86
CA PRO A 675 4.01 25.09 -6.93
C PRO A 675 3.73 25.97 -5.71
N SER A 676 4.76 26.21 -4.88
CA SER A 676 4.68 27.20 -3.80
C SER A 676 4.51 28.58 -4.43
N GLN A 677 3.30 29.13 -4.34
CA GLN A 677 3.04 30.50 -4.78
C GLN A 677 3.80 31.45 -3.85
N SER A 678 4.83 32.11 -4.39
CA SER A 678 5.43 33.26 -3.72
C SER A 678 4.35 34.35 -3.62
N PRO A 679 4.06 34.88 -2.41
CA PRO A 679 2.92 35.77 -2.21
C PRO A 679 3.11 37.08 -3.00
N SER A 680 2.28 37.28 -4.01
CA SER A 680 2.22 38.54 -4.76
C SER A 680 1.29 39.51 -4.03
N PRO A 681 1.72 40.77 -3.78
CA PRO A 681 0.97 41.71 -2.95
C PRO A 681 -0.30 42.25 -3.61
N GLU A 682 -1.15 42.84 -2.78
CA GLU A 682 -2.51 43.30 -3.09
C GLU A 682 -2.55 44.46 -4.12
N ARG A 683 -3.58 44.45 -4.98
CA ARG A 683 -3.66 45.33 -6.16
C ARG A 683 -4.39 46.65 -5.87
N ALA A 684 -3.68 47.64 -5.37
CA ALA A 684 -4.14 49.04 -5.35
C ALA A 684 -4.01 49.72 -6.74
N ALA A 685 -4.68 50.88 -6.91
CA ALA A 685 -4.96 51.50 -8.20
C ALA A 685 -3.74 52.10 -8.95
N VAL A 686 -3.90 52.26 -10.28
CA VAL A 686 -2.95 52.91 -11.21
C VAL A 686 -3.47 54.30 -11.59
N PRO A 687 -2.60 55.32 -11.61
CA PRO A 687 -2.61 56.32 -12.70
C PRO A 687 -1.31 56.31 -13.52
N GLN A 688 -1.29 57.06 -14.62
CA GLN A 688 -0.21 57.11 -15.63
C GLN A 688 0.85 58.18 -15.29
N GLU A 689 2.11 58.00 -15.74
CA GLU A 689 2.75 58.83 -16.80
C GLU A 689 4.24 58.48 -17.04
N THR A 690 4.83 59.10 -18.06
CA THR A 690 6.18 58.88 -18.67
C THR A 690 7.08 60.12 -18.53
N PRO A 691 8.36 60.14 -18.97
CA PRO A 691 9.44 59.13 -18.99
C PRO A 691 10.77 59.70 -18.41
N LEU A 692 11.91 58.96 -18.48
CA LEU A 692 13.24 59.47 -18.93
C LEU A 692 14.37 58.40 -18.85
N LEU A 693 15.51 58.68 -19.51
CA LEU A 693 16.76 57.91 -19.63
C LEU A 693 17.98 58.81 -19.29
N PRO A 694 19.25 58.32 -19.22
CA PRO A 694 19.80 56.97 -19.44
C PRO A 694 20.27 56.34 -18.10
N SER A 695 21.41 55.68 -17.82
CA SER A 695 22.67 55.34 -18.54
C SER A 695 23.46 54.27 -17.74
N THR A 696 24.39 53.44 -18.26
CA THR A 696 24.72 52.94 -19.62
C THR A 696 25.81 51.85 -19.49
N SER A 697 25.71 50.70 -20.16
CA SER A 697 26.87 50.01 -20.77
C SER A 697 26.45 48.89 -21.76
N MET A 698 27.31 48.62 -22.74
CA MET A 698 27.12 47.69 -23.87
C MET A 698 28.34 46.72 -23.96
N PRO A 699 28.48 45.84 -24.97
CA PRO A 699 27.57 44.74 -25.33
C PRO A 699 28.35 43.41 -25.58
N LEU A 700 27.63 42.34 -25.93
CA LEU A 700 28.11 41.44 -27.00
C LEU A 700 26.94 41.09 -27.93
N ARG A 701 27.19 41.01 -29.23
CA ARG A 701 26.14 40.95 -30.27
C ARG A 701 26.31 39.73 -31.17
N LEU A 702 25.22 39.01 -31.41
CA LEU A 702 25.08 38.08 -32.54
C LEU A 702 23.97 38.60 -33.48
N PRO A 703 24.05 38.33 -34.80
CA PRO A 703 23.18 38.97 -35.79
C PRO A 703 21.79 38.31 -35.91
N PRO A 704 20.74 39.07 -36.25
CA PRO A 704 19.41 38.55 -36.55
C PRO A 704 19.32 38.00 -37.99
N GLY A 705 18.50 36.96 -38.20
CA GLY A 705 18.31 36.32 -39.51
C GLY A 705 17.01 35.53 -39.61
N VAL A 706 15.93 36.25 -39.99
CA VAL A 706 14.62 35.82 -40.53
C VAL A 706 14.26 34.33 -40.51
N LEU A 707 13.10 34.02 -39.94
CA LEU A 707 12.18 32.98 -40.44
C LEU A 707 10.81 33.60 -40.74
N PRO A 708 10.08 33.14 -41.77
CA PRO A 708 8.78 33.72 -42.16
C PRO A 708 7.63 33.16 -41.31
N GLY A 709 6.65 34.02 -41.00
CA GLY A 709 5.44 33.64 -40.26
C GLY A 709 4.27 33.24 -41.17
N PHE A 710 3.34 32.45 -40.63
CA PHE A 710 2.06 32.05 -41.24
C PHE A 710 0.94 32.05 -40.16
N PRO A 711 -0.36 31.96 -40.51
CA PRO A 711 -1.33 32.91 -39.96
C PRO A 711 -2.16 32.42 -38.77
N THR A 712 -2.63 33.39 -37.99
CA THR A 712 -3.73 33.24 -37.02
C THR A 712 -5.09 33.11 -37.71
N ILE A 713 -5.96 32.22 -37.21
CA ILE A 713 -7.38 32.14 -37.58
C ILE A 713 -8.20 32.08 -36.28
N ASN A 714 -9.31 32.83 -36.22
CA ASN A 714 -10.14 32.99 -35.03
C ASN A 714 -11.58 32.50 -35.26
N GLN A 715 -12.09 31.65 -34.35
CA GLN A 715 -13.53 31.48 -33.98
C GLN A 715 -14.51 30.95 -35.08
N PRO A 716 -15.77 30.59 -34.74
CA PRO A 716 -16.36 30.09 -33.48
C PRO A 716 -17.07 28.71 -33.65
N ALA A 717 -17.97 28.33 -32.73
CA ALA A 717 -18.53 26.99 -32.57
C ALA A 717 -19.75 26.62 -33.46
N GLY A 718 -19.97 25.30 -33.64
CA GLY A 718 -21.15 24.66 -34.22
C GLY A 718 -21.39 23.26 -33.61
N ARG A 719 -22.55 22.62 -33.84
CA ARG A 719 -22.97 21.39 -33.12
C ARG A 719 -23.74 20.38 -34.01
N LEU A 720 -23.50 19.08 -33.77
CA LEU A 720 -24.23 17.89 -34.29
C LEU A 720 -24.01 17.55 -35.79
N PRO A 721 -24.27 16.31 -36.26
CA PRO A 721 -24.38 15.02 -35.55
C PRO A 721 -23.44 13.92 -36.12
N GLY A 722 -23.46 12.71 -35.52
CA GLY A 722 -23.02 11.46 -36.17
C GLY A 722 -21.87 10.73 -35.46
N ALA A 723 -22.00 9.41 -35.33
CA ALA A 723 -20.91 8.53 -34.88
C ALA A 723 -20.11 8.05 -36.09
N MET A 724 -18.78 8.13 -36.02
CA MET A 724 -17.86 7.63 -37.06
C MET A 724 -16.97 6.53 -36.45
N ASN A 725 -16.87 5.40 -37.15
CA ASN A 725 -16.08 4.26 -36.71
C ASN A 725 -14.61 4.40 -37.15
N LEU A 726 -13.70 3.80 -36.37
CA LEU A 726 -12.32 3.58 -36.77
C LEU A 726 -12.22 2.34 -37.68
N THR A 727 -11.42 2.43 -38.73
CA THR A 727 -10.99 1.28 -39.54
C THR A 727 -9.81 0.53 -38.90
N PRO A 728 -9.55 -0.74 -39.26
CA PRO A 728 -8.48 -1.55 -38.64
C PRO A 728 -7.05 -1.04 -38.85
N ASP A 729 -6.85 -0.07 -39.76
CA ASP A 729 -5.57 0.61 -40.03
C ASP A 729 -5.34 1.85 -39.14
N GLY A 730 -6.32 2.23 -38.31
CA GLY A 730 -6.21 3.31 -37.35
C GLY A 730 -6.51 4.72 -37.90
N THR A 731 -6.99 4.86 -39.13
CA THR A 731 -7.40 6.16 -39.66
C THR A 731 -8.76 6.62 -39.11
N ILE A 732 -8.91 7.93 -38.90
CA ILE A 732 -10.16 8.55 -38.43
C ILE A 732 -10.93 9.09 -39.63
N ASP A 733 -12.19 8.68 -39.78
CA ASP A 733 -13.05 9.29 -40.78
C ASP A 733 -13.50 10.70 -40.36
N GLY A 734 -13.61 11.62 -41.32
CA GLY A 734 -13.93 13.04 -41.06
C GLY A 734 -12.82 13.90 -40.43
N ALA A 735 -11.56 13.45 -40.39
CA ALA A 735 -10.44 14.32 -40.01
C ALA A 735 -10.16 15.40 -41.10
N PRO A 736 -9.75 16.63 -40.73
CA PRO A 736 -9.30 17.65 -41.70
C PRO A 736 -8.18 17.11 -42.60
N GLU A 737 -8.15 17.53 -43.87
CA GLU A 737 -7.21 17.00 -44.87
C GLU A 737 -5.73 17.16 -44.47
N THR A 738 -5.41 18.22 -43.72
CA THR A 738 -4.07 18.47 -43.15
C THR A 738 -3.59 17.39 -42.18
N LEU A 739 -4.50 16.77 -41.41
CA LEU A 739 -4.17 15.68 -40.48
C LEU A 739 -4.09 14.32 -41.17
N ARG A 740 -4.67 14.18 -42.37
CA ARG A 740 -4.62 12.93 -43.17
C ARG A 740 -3.31 12.73 -43.93
N SER A 741 -2.44 13.74 -43.98
CA SER A 741 -1.17 13.73 -44.73
C SER A 741 0.10 13.65 -43.86
N LEU A 742 -0.03 13.65 -42.53
CA LEU A 742 1.13 13.51 -41.64
C LEU A 742 1.62 12.05 -41.59
N PRO A 743 2.94 11.80 -41.71
CA PRO A 743 3.50 10.46 -41.53
C PRO A 743 3.32 10.00 -40.08
N SER A 744 3.16 8.68 -39.87
CA SER A 744 2.93 8.10 -38.54
C SER A 744 4.09 8.39 -37.59
N LEU A 745 3.88 9.33 -36.65
CA LEU A 745 4.87 9.69 -35.65
C LEU A 745 5.11 8.53 -34.68
N GLN A 746 6.36 8.38 -34.26
CA GLN A 746 6.78 7.38 -33.27
C GLN A 746 7.79 8.03 -32.32
N GLU A 747 7.53 7.96 -31.01
CA GLU A 747 8.44 8.48 -29.97
C GLU A 747 9.89 8.06 -30.27
N LYS A 748 10.12 6.75 -30.44
CA LYS A 748 11.44 6.17 -30.67
C LYS A 748 12.25 6.80 -31.80
N SER A 749 11.58 7.34 -32.82
CA SER A 749 12.21 7.99 -33.96
C SER A 749 12.53 9.46 -33.68
N ILE A 750 11.65 10.13 -32.93
CA ILE A 750 11.82 11.52 -32.46
C ILE A 750 12.96 11.58 -31.43
N THR A 751 12.91 10.75 -30.39
CA THR A 751 13.90 10.70 -29.29
C THR A 751 15.29 10.39 -29.83
N LEU A 752 15.42 9.39 -30.72
CA LEU A 752 16.70 9.03 -31.36
C LEU A 752 17.21 10.14 -32.30
N SER A 753 16.31 10.86 -32.99
CA SER A 753 16.69 12.03 -33.81
C SER A 753 17.24 13.16 -32.94
N VAL A 754 16.58 13.48 -31.82
CA VAL A 754 17.01 14.53 -30.88
C VAL A 754 18.33 14.13 -30.20
N ALA A 755 18.43 12.90 -29.67
CA ALA A 755 19.64 12.40 -29.01
C ALA A 755 20.88 12.44 -29.93
N ARG A 756 20.72 12.14 -31.23
CA ARG A 756 21.81 12.24 -32.22
C ARG A 756 22.27 13.68 -32.46
N GLU A 757 21.37 14.66 -32.55
CA GLU A 757 21.74 16.08 -32.64
C GLU A 757 22.37 16.58 -31.33
N VAL A 758 21.84 16.21 -30.14
CA VAL A 758 22.44 16.58 -28.83
C VAL A 758 23.86 16.04 -28.72
N ALA A 759 24.09 14.75 -29.04
CA ALA A 759 25.43 14.18 -29.08
C ALA A 759 26.33 14.89 -30.11
N GLY A 760 25.79 15.27 -31.26
CA GLY A 760 26.48 16.02 -32.31
C GLY A 760 26.85 17.46 -31.92
N PHE A 761 26.11 18.09 -31.00
CA PHE A 761 26.44 19.42 -30.45
C PHE A 761 27.41 19.33 -29.27
N LEU A 762 27.18 18.43 -28.31
CA LEU A 762 28.05 18.24 -27.14
C LEU A 762 29.48 17.81 -27.55
N ARG A 763 29.62 16.86 -28.49
CA ARG A 763 30.94 16.43 -28.99
C ARG A 763 31.72 17.57 -29.67
N LYS A 764 31.03 18.57 -30.24
CA LYS A 764 31.67 19.79 -30.80
C LYS A 764 32.14 20.77 -29.72
N GLN A 765 31.74 20.57 -28.46
CA GLN A 765 32.26 21.30 -27.29
C GLN A 765 33.32 20.47 -26.53
N GLY A 766 33.78 19.34 -27.09
CA GLY A 766 34.78 18.47 -26.45
C GLY A 766 34.21 17.53 -25.37
N ILE A 767 32.89 17.50 -25.17
CA ILE A 767 32.23 16.59 -24.21
C ILE A 767 32.07 15.20 -24.84
N GLU A 768 32.48 14.16 -24.12
CA GLU A 768 32.26 12.79 -24.55
C GLU A 768 30.79 12.38 -24.33
N VAL A 769 30.21 11.68 -25.30
CA VAL A 769 28.79 11.31 -25.27
C VAL A 769 28.59 9.88 -25.71
N VAL A 770 27.91 9.10 -24.87
CA VAL A 770 27.49 7.73 -25.13
C VAL A 770 25.97 7.73 -25.36
N LEU A 771 25.52 7.08 -26.44
CA LEU A 771 24.10 6.79 -26.65
C LEU A 771 23.83 5.38 -26.12
N THR A 772 22.78 5.18 -25.34
CA THR A 772 22.36 3.83 -24.92
C THR A 772 21.96 2.97 -26.13
N ARG A 773 21.16 3.55 -27.04
CA ARG A 773 20.81 2.97 -28.35
C ARG A 773 21.33 3.87 -29.50
N PRO A 774 22.35 3.45 -30.27
CA PRO A 774 22.83 4.24 -31.41
C PRO A 774 21.98 4.09 -32.69
N GLY A 775 21.11 3.07 -32.76
CA GLY A 775 20.24 2.73 -33.90
C GLY A 775 18.88 2.19 -33.44
N ASP A 776 18.02 1.78 -34.37
CA ASP A 776 16.66 1.38 -33.99
C ASP A 776 16.54 -0.05 -33.43
N HIS A 777 16.95 -0.21 -32.18
CA HIS A 777 16.74 -1.39 -31.34
C HIS A 777 16.33 -0.96 -29.93
N GLU A 778 15.77 -1.90 -29.17
CA GLU A 778 15.45 -1.71 -27.75
C GLU A 778 16.65 -2.05 -26.86
N VAL A 779 16.73 -1.40 -25.69
CA VAL A 779 17.72 -1.66 -24.65
C VAL A 779 16.99 -1.65 -23.31
N ASP A 780 17.25 -2.66 -22.47
CA ASP A 780 16.66 -2.78 -21.13
C ASP A 780 17.12 -1.67 -20.16
N LEU A 781 16.25 -1.27 -19.21
CA LEU A 781 16.51 -0.22 -18.22
C LEU A 781 17.69 -0.55 -17.29
N THR A 782 17.87 -1.83 -16.92
CA THR A 782 19.04 -2.29 -16.15
C THR A 782 20.31 -2.07 -16.96
N LYS A 783 20.32 -2.50 -18.23
CA LYS A 783 21.47 -2.35 -19.13
C LYS A 783 21.84 -0.90 -19.41
N ARG A 784 20.86 0.00 -19.53
CA ARG A 784 21.09 1.46 -19.65
C ARG A 784 21.79 2.02 -18.41
N ALA A 785 21.35 1.62 -17.21
CA ALA A 785 22.00 2.00 -15.96
C ALA A 785 23.40 1.37 -15.80
N GLU A 786 23.59 0.12 -16.22
CA GLU A 786 24.90 -0.54 -16.28
C GLU A 786 25.85 0.19 -17.23
N MET A 787 25.43 0.54 -18.44
CA MET A 787 26.24 1.34 -19.37
C MET A 787 26.73 2.64 -18.72
N ALA A 788 25.85 3.38 -18.04
CA ALA A 788 26.23 4.62 -17.35
C ALA A 788 27.23 4.40 -16.20
N LYS A 789 27.13 3.28 -15.47
CA LYS A 789 28.11 2.87 -14.45
C LYS A 789 29.44 2.46 -15.08
N THR A 790 29.42 1.67 -16.15
CA THR A 790 30.60 1.15 -16.85
C THR A 790 31.43 2.25 -17.50
N VAL A 791 30.80 3.24 -18.14
CA VAL A 791 31.51 4.41 -18.70
C VAL A 791 31.79 5.49 -17.63
N ALA A 792 31.48 5.22 -16.37
CA ALA A 792 31.67 6.10 -15.21
C ALA A 792 31.13 7.53 -15.45
N ALA A 793 29.93 7.60 -16.04
CA ALA A 793 29.32 8.81 -16.58
C ALA A 793 29.19 9.94 -15.55
N ALA A 794 29.38 11.17 -16.01
CA ALA A 794 29.20 12.37 -15.20
C ALA A 794 27.72 12.74 -15.04
N VAL A 795 26.89 12.51 -16.06
CA VAL A 795 25.42 12.73 -16.01
C VAL A 795 24.69 11.76 -16.94
N LEU A 796 23.42 11.46 -16.63
CA LEU A 796 22.48 10.79 -17.54
C LEU A 796 21.28 11.70 -17.88
N VAL A 797 20.90 11.71 -19.15
CA VAL A 797 19.71 12.44 -19.65
C VAL A 797 18.86 11.49 -20.48
N SER A 798 17.69 11.12 -19.97
CA SER A 798 16.67 10.38 -20.72
C SER A 798 15.76 11.34 -21.50
N LEU A 799 15.35 10.92 -22.70
CA LEU A 799 14.63 11.71 -23.70
C LEU A 799 13.39 10.96 -24.17
N HIS A 800 12.21 11.48 -23.85
CA HIS A 800 10.90 10.86 -24.09
C HIS A 800 9.89 11.84 -24.71
N VAL A 801 8.81 11.30 -25.27
CA VAL A 801 7.70 12.07 -25.84
C VAL A 801 6.39 11.54 -25.25
N ASN A 802 5.75 12.37 -24.43
CA ASN A 802 4.58 12.02 -23.64
C ASN A 802 3.36 11.68 -24.52
N ALA A 803 2.46 10.83 -24.03
CA ALA A 803 1.29 10.38 -24.77
C ALA A 803 0.06 10.34 -23.85
N ASP A 804 -0.93 11.17 -24.15
CA ASP A 804 -2.19 11.19 -23.42
C ASP A 804 -3.11 10.05 -23.88
N TRP A 805 -3.32 9.05 -23.01
CA TRP A 805 -4.24 7.94 -23.30
C TRP A 805 -5.71 8.38 -23.45
N GLN A 806 -6.09 9.58 -22.97
CA GLN A 806 -7.40 10.19 -23.22
C GLN A 806 -7.48 10.88 -24.60
N LYS A 807 -6.38 10.94 -25.37
CA LYS A 807 -6.26 11.52 -26.73
C LYS A 807 -6.79 12.97 -26.83
N ARG A 808 -6.62 13.77 -25.78
CA ARG A 808 -7.04 15.18 -25.73
C ARG A 808 -6.17 16.01 -26.67
N ARG A 809 -6.69 16.35 -27.85
CA ARG A 809 -5.96 17.10 -28.90
C ARG A 809 -5.28 18.39 -28.43
N TYR A 810 -5.81 19.03 -27.39
CA TYR A 810 -5.30 20.29 -26.84
C TYR A 810 -4.20 20.13 -25.79
N ILE A 811 -3.75 18.91 -25.45
CA ILE A 811 -2.63 18.73 -24.52
C ILE A 811 -1.31 19.07 -25.23
N ASN A 812 -0.47 19.88 -24.60
CA ASN A 812 0.85 20.24 -25.11
C ASN A 812 1.81 20.61 -23.96
N GLY A 813 3.09 20.71 -24.29
CA GLY A 813 4.14 21.29 -23.45
C GLY A 813 5.18 20.32 -22.92
N ILE A 814 6.22 20.87 -22.28
CA ILE A 814 7.41 20.12 -21.84
C ILE A 814 7.39 19.88 -20.32
N GLU A 815 7.64 18.64 -19.90
CA GLU A 815 7.84 18.26 -18.49
C GLU A 815 9.29 17.76 -18.28
N THR A 816 9.78 17.81 -17.04
CA THR A 816 11.13 17.37 -16.71
C THR A 816 11.17 16.80 -15.30
N TYR A 817 11.77 15.62 -15.13
CA TYR A 817 11.71 14.85 -13.89
C TYR A 817 13.11 14.53 -13.35
N HIS A 818 13.25 14.57 -12.02
CA HIS A 818 14.40 14.06 -11.28
C HIS A 818 13.96 13.20 -10.08
N TYR A 819 14.88 12.45 -9.49
CA TYR A 819 14.57 11.67 -8.29
C TYR A 819 14.35 12.58 -7.06
N PRO A 820 13.38 12.30 -6.17
CA PRO A 820 13.23 13.02 -4.90
C PRO A 820 14.53 13.06 -4.08
N GLY A 821 14.86 14.21 -3.50
CA GLY A 821 16.07 14.39 -2.68
C GLY A 821 17.40 14.49 -3.46
N ALA A 822 17.46 14.11 -4.74
CA ALA A 822 18.69 14.17 -5.54
C ALA A 822 19.02 15.61 -5.99
N SER A 823 19.70 16.37 -5.13
CA SER A 823 20.02 17.80 -5.29
C SER A 823 20.71 18.15 -6.61
N GLU A 824 21.74 17.39 -7.01
CA GLU A 824 22.45 17.61 -8.29
C GLU A 824 21.58 17.28 -9.51
N SER A 825 20.72 16.26 -9.40
CA SER A 825 19.75 15.95 -10.45
C SER A 825 18.72 17.08 -10.61
N ALA A 826 18.31 17.71 -9.51
CA ALA A 826 17.43 18.88 -9.54
C ALA A 826 18.10 20.09 -10.21
N LYS A 827 19.40 20.34 -9.95
CA LYS A 827 20.17 21.40 -10.64
C LYS A 827 20.25 21.16 -12.15
N LEU A 828 20.59 19.93 -12.56
CA LEU A 828 20.64 19.51 -13.96
C LEU A 828 19.27 19.66 -14.65
N ALA A 829 18.20 19.23 -13.97
CA ALA A 829 16.83 19.34 -14.43
C ALA A 829 16.44 20.81 -14.70
N TRP A 830 16.65 21.70 -13.73
CA TRP A 830 16.36 23.13 -13.91
C TRP A 830 17.20 23.80 -14.99
N ALA A 831 18.48 23.44 -15.14
CA ALA A 831 19.34 23.98 -16.19
C ALA A 831 18.85 23.60 -17.60
N ILE A 832 18.39 22.36 -17.80
CA ILE A 832 17.83 21.89 -19.08
C ILE A 832 16.43 22.45 -19.31
N HIS A 833 15.53 22.39 -18.32
CA HIS A 833 14.15 22.84 -18.46
C HIS A 833 14.08 24.34 -18.82
N LYS A 834 14.86 25.18 -18.11
CA LYS A 834 15.00 26.63 -18.41
C LYS A 834 15.65 26.92 -19.77
N SER A 835 16.26 25.92 -20.42
CA SER A 835 16.77 26.03 -21.79
C SER A 835 15.70 25.66 -22.82
N LEU A 836 14.84 24.69 -22.50
CA LEU A 836 13.73 24.24 -23.35
C LEU A 836 12.58 25.26 -23.39
N THR A 837 12.22 25.86 -22.25
CA THR A 837 11.15 26.87 -22.16
C THR A 837 11.53 28.25 -22.72
N GLN A 838 12.67 28.36 -23.41
CA GLN A 838 13.06 29.51 -24.24
C GLN A 838 12.86 29.27 -25.75
N LEU A 839 12.27 28.14 -26.14
CA LEU A 839 11.78 27.91 -27.50
C LEU A 839 10.41 28.60 -27.70
N PRO A 840 10.12 29.12 -28.91
CA PRO A 840 8.82 29.71 -29.21
C PRO A 840 7.70 28.66 -29.12
N ASP A 841 6.50 29.11 -28.74
CA ASP A 841 5.24 28.35 -28.75
C ASP A 841 5.23 27.06 -27.88
N VAL A 842 6.21 26.88 -26.99
CA VAL A 842 6.29 25.79 -26.01
C VAL A 842 5.52 26.15 -24.74
N GLN A 843 4.58 25.29 -24.34
CA GLN A 843 3.92 25.36 -23.03
C GLN A 843 4.85 24.82 -21.92
N ASP A 844 5.11 25.64 -20.90
CA ASP A 844 5.81 25.23 -19.67
C ASP A 844 4.87 24.37 -18.80
N ARG A 845 5.38 23.24 -18.28
CA ARG A 845 4.66 22.34 -17.36
C ARG A 845 5.48 21.99 -16.11
N GLY A 846 6.65 22.61 -15.94
CA GLY A 846 7.50 22.56 -14.76
C GLY A 846 8.47 21.38 -14.66
N VAL A 847 9.49 21.60 -13.82
CA VAL A 847 10.33 20.54 -13.24
C VAL A 847 9.55 19.86 -12.10
N ARG A 848 9.63 18.53 -12.05
CA ARG A 848 8.84 17.64 -11.18
C ARG A 848 9.72 16.53 -10.60
N THR A 849 9.16 15.75 -9.69
CA THR A 849 9.81 14.56 -9.13
C THR A 849 9.13 13.27 -9.57
N ALA A 850 9.93 12.23 -9.81
CA ALA A 850 9.43 10.89 -10.16
C ALA A 850 10.38 9.78 -9.70
N HIS A 851 9.82 8.61 -9.40
CA HIS A 851 10.56 7.42 -8.96
C HIS A 851 11.00 6.49 -10.13
N PHE A 852 11.17 7.00 -11.36
CA PHE A 852 11.57 6.21 -12.53
C PHE A 852 12.86 5.40 -12.28
N TYR A 853 12.98 4.22 -12.89
CA TYR A 853 14.08 3.28 -12.65
C TYR A 853 15.46 3.93 -12.85
N LEU A 854 15.68 4.63 -13.96
CA LEU A 854 16.98 5.25 -14.28
C LEU A 854 17.34 6.37 -13.29
N LEU A 855 16.34 7.12 -12.79
CA LEU A 855 16.54 8.19 -11.83
C LEU A 855 16.91 7.68 -10.42
N ARG A 856 16.45 6.46 -10.06
CA ARG A 856 16.70 5.86 -8.73
C ARG A 856 17.89 4.89 -8.66
N SER A 857 18.27 4.29 -9.78
CA SER A 857 19.27 3.20 -9.85
C SER A 857 20.73 3.67 -10.02
N LEU A 858 20.95 4.98 -10.08
CA LEU A 858 22.21 5.63 -10.39
C LEU A 858 22.66 6.59 -9.27
N ALA A 859 23.95 6.52 -8.93
CA ALA A 859 24.61 7.43 -7.98
C ALA A 859 25.26 8.64 -8.69
N ILE A 860 24.64 9.11 -9.77
CA ILE A 860 25.09 10.24 -10.59
C ILE A 860 23.88 11.14 -10.92
N PRO A 861 24.06 12.42 -11.27
CA PRO A 861 22.97 13.30 -11.67
C PRO A 861 22.23 12.73 -12.89
N ALA A 862 20.94 12.44 -12.72
CA ALA A 862 20.10 11.80 -13.73
C ALA A 862 18.77 12.55 -13.88
N VAL A 863 18.34 12.77 -15.12
CA VAL A 863 17.08 13.47 -15.44
C VAL A 863 16.33 12.81 -16.58
N HIS A 864 15.02 13.00 -16.60
CA HIS A 864 14.10 12.48 -17.62
C HIS A 864 13.30 13.63 -18.23
N LEU A 865 13.29 13.73 -19.55
CA LEU A 865 12.76 14.87 -20.29
C LEU A 865 11.60 14.45 -21.19
N GLU A 866 10.40 15.00 -20.94
CA GLU A 866 9.26 14.88 -21.83
C GLU A 866 9.25 16.09 -22.77
N ILE A 867 9.72 15.92 -24.00
CA ILE A 867 9.97 17.03 -24.95
C ILE A 867 8.73 17.46 -25.77
N GLY A 868 7.53 17.08 -25.33
CA GLY A 868 6.24 17.39 -25.95
C GLY A 868 5.28 16.20 -25.92
N PHE A 869 4.04 16.38 -26.37
CA PHE A 869 3.00 15.35 -26.42
C PHE A 869 2.73 14.84 -27.85
N ILE A 870 2.97 13.57 -28.13
CA ILE A 870 2.72 12.96 -29.45
C ILE A 870 1.22 12.87 -29.80
N THR A 871 0.35 13.00 -28.80
CA THR A 871 -1.11 13.04 -28.92
C THR A 871 -1.68 14.46 -28.99
N GLY A 872 -0.85 15.48 -28.79
CA GLY A 872 -1.20 16.89 -28.83
C GLY A 872 -1.10 17.44 -30.25
N GLU A 873 -2.09 18.19 -30.72
CA GLU A 873 -2.15 18.63 -32.13
C GLU A 873 -1.00 19.61 -32.47
N ALA A 874 -0.70 20.56 -31.58
CA ALA A 874 0.40 21.51 -31.74
C ALA A 874 1.79 20.87 -31.58
N ASP A 875 1.95 19.99 -30.59
CA ASP A 875 3.20 19.30 -30.33
C ASP A 875 3.50 18.27 -31.43
N ALA A 876 2.52 17.48 -31.88
CA ALA A 876 2.68 16.54 -32.98
C ALA A 876 3.07 17.23 -34.30
N LEU A 877 2.47 18.38 -34.63
CA LEU A 877 2.87 19.19 -35.79
C LEU A 877 4.33 19.67 -35.69
N SER A 878 4.77 20.01 -34.47
CA SER A 878 6.14 20.46 -34.21
C SER A 878 7.14 19.29 -34.26
N LEU A 879 6.81 18.15 -33.64
CA LEU A 879 7.60 16.93 -33.60
C LEU A 879 7.58 16.14 -34.93
N ALA A 880 6.70 16.50 -35.87
CA ALA A 880 6.77 16.06 -37.26
C ALA A 880 7.87 16.78 -38.07
N ASN A 881 8.42 17.88 -37.55
CA ASN A 881 9.39 18.72 -38.26
C ASN A 881 10.85 18.45 -37.79
N PRO A 882 11.74 17.89 -38.65
CA PRO A 882 13.13 17.63 -38.29
C PRO A 882 13.93 18.88 -37.87
N ALA A 883 13.52 20.08 -38.30
CA ALA A 883 14.14 21.32 -37.81
C ALA A 883 13.84 21.57 -36.32
N TYR A 884 12.65 21.17 -35.84
CA TYR A 884 12.27 21.30 -34.43
C TYR A 884 13.09 20.39 -33.52
N HIS A 885 13.37 19.15 -33.95
CA HIS A 885 14.31 18.25 -33.25
C HIS A 885 15.66 18.92 -33.01
N ARG A 886 16.14 19.72 -33.97
CA ARG A 886 17.41 20.44 -33.89
C ARG A 886 17.35 21.65 -32.96
N TYR A 887 16.21 22.33 -32.86
CA TYR A 887 15.99 23.38 -31.86
C TYR A 887 15.92 22.80 -30.43
N LEU A 888 15.16 21.72 -30.22
CA LEU A 888 15.14 20.95 -28.97
C LEU A 888 16.55 20.49 -28.57
N ALA A 889 17.29 19.87 -29.50
CA ALA A 889 18.64 19.38 -29.23
C ALA A 889 19.62 20.51 -28.84
N ARG A 890 19.53 21.68 -29.48
CA ARG A 890 20.33 22.85 -29.11
C ARG A 890 19.95 23.39 -27.73
N ALA A 891 18.66 23.40 -27.39
CA ALA A 891 18.19 23.80 -26.07
C ALA A 891 18.70 22.85 -24.96
N ILE A 892 18.55 21.53 -25.14
CA ILE A 892 19.06 20.50 -24.21
C ILE A 892 20.57 20.65 -24.03
N THR A 893 21.32 20.80 -25.13
CA THR A 893 22.77 21.01 -25.09
C THR A 893 23.14 22.27 -24.29
N ASN A 894 22.46 23.40 -24.51
CA ASN A 894 22.67 24.64 -23.75
C ASN A 894 22.31 24.51 -22.26
N GLY A 895 21.48 23.53 -21.88
CA GLY A 895 21.18 23.20 -20.48
C GLY A 895 22.29 22.40 -19.83
N ILE A 896 22.72 21.31 -20.49
CA ILE A 896 23.81 20.44 -20.04
C ILE A 896 25.11 21.27 -19.88
N LEU A 897 25.45 22.10 -20.88
CA LEU A 897 26.61 22.99 -20.82
C LEU A 897 26.53 24.02 -19.68
N ARG A 898 25.32 24.52 -19.36
CA ARG A 898 25.11 25.43 -18.23
C ARG A 898 25.24 24.74 -16.88
N TYR A 899 24.85 23.48 -16.74
CA TYR A 899 25.09 22.69 -15.53
C TYR A 899 26.59 22.36 -15.38
N VAL A 900 27.22 21.78 -16.40
CA VAL A 900 28.63 21.38 -16.36
C VAL A 900 29.56 22.59 -16.12
N GLY A 901 29.35 23.70 -16.84
CA GLY A 901 30.14 24.93 -16.66
C GLY A 901 29.87 25.70 -15.35
N GLN A 902 28.93 25.25 -14.53
CA GLN A 902 28.72 25.72 -13.15
C GLN A 902 29.38 24.80 -12.11
N ALA A 903 29.74 23.56 -12.46
CA ALA A 903 30.46 22.64 -11.58
C ALA A 903 31.99 22.86 -11.60
N THR A 904 32.50 23.52 -12.64
CA THR A 904 33.94 23.83 -12.83
C THR A 904 34.28 25.30 -12.48
N ARG A 905 33.63 25.86 -11.45
CA ARG A 905 33.85 27.22 -10.92
C ARG A 905 33.65 27.27 -9.41
#